data_AF-A0ABD2JQA9-F1
#
_entry.id   AF-A0ABD2JQA9-F1
#
_cell.length_a   1.000
_cell.length_b   1.000
_cell.length_c   1.000
_cell.angle_alpha   90.00
_cell.angle_beta   90.00
_cell.angle_gamma   90.00
#
_symmetry.space_group_name_H-M   'P 1'
#
loop_
_entity.id
_entity.type
_entity.pdbx_description
1 polymer ?
#
loop_
_entity_poly.entity_id
_entity_poly.type
_entity_poly.pdbx_seq_one_letter_code
_entity_poly.pdbx_strand_id
1 'polypeptide(L)'
;MRWDKREERQANIARARETRWTKKTAPPPNPNAETPQQDEAGPSTSAAPTEEAMEPPPPTPGPVPTPDMDEEILEFDDLPPSTSATPIGDLVPLSTTPTAPMDTGETTPPPLAIDKRSERIEQLEKQLKDRDDTIKFLREQVRNREALITDLRRQLDQQMAPPMAPPTSSKTPPNRGRPKKRLEELQRSARRDIVDQIVGVIDRDRSRSASRASLDRIHRDIRHKFSHYTPKKGQERKEGMDAEDGLLLLAQLGTQKAYKRMKATLRLIGRNFNVLPPLEKVHFSVNFFVWSMFFWVIAIKRRICAELEYDEIPTPSGPGFCCSDIARALKFRLSTAKDNLIPARDLPLKISGDHGQGFTKLTISLAHAVRPNSPSNNFVVAVFPAKDSRKNLKFFCGSLWEQIQQISEIDGRKVKWFLGGDLCFLWAVIGHCGSAMTAFPSPVCDCRKEHLISAEKCQLRSVQELERQADQFQQLTQGGDKATAEARALTMGIVCAPLLPSISFEQMLLAPFHVFQGLGNALIKELEVGENAEIAQQFFRRIGARREAFRKRDMTGNSIRKILIHADQMEALFETEWAKTICQTMAHLGKIQIFTKAQLLSPGDLDGLETAIDQFKAFLDEQPMVRTLLSKKTKAHLLLHHFVPFARQHKFLGLLDEQGDEALHSVWRRLEQLWKTMPDAEQMRQQLEHHFVSNWLMDTGRLDELKLREEERREQAAEEKTNEESDQDADIDVVD
;
A
#
# COMPACT_ATOMS: atom_id res chain seq x y z
N MET A 1 12.99 -1.65 32.13
CA MET A 1 12.14 -2.42 31.19
C MET A 1 12.22 -1.96 29.72
N ARG A 2 11.89 -0.70 29.34
CA ARG A 2 12.07 -0.22 27.93
C ARG A 2 13.54 0.01 27.55
N TRP A 3 14.37 0.36 28.53
CA TRP A 3 15.82 0.51 28.37
C TRP A 3 16.50 -0.85 28.11
N ASP A 4 16.20 -1.83 28.96
CA ASP A 4 16.74 -3.20 28.88
C ASP A 4 16.43 -3.88 27.53
N LYS A 5 15.21 -3.69 27.00
CA LYS A 5 14.82 -4.19 25.67
C LYS A 5 15.60 -3.53 24.52
N ARG A 6 16.10 -2.31 24.70
CA ARG A 6 16.93 -1.61 23.71
C ARG A 6 18.36 -2.14 23.72
N GLU A 7 18.91 -2.39 24.90
CA GLU A 7 20.25 -2.99 25.05
C GLU A 7 20.27 -4.43 24.55
N GLU A 8 19.26 -5.23 24.86
CA GLU A 8 19.12 -6.60 24.35
C GLU A 8 19.05 -6.63 22.81
N ARG A 9 18.31 -5.70 22.20
CA ARG A 9 18.24 -5.57 20.75
C ARG A 9 19.59 -5.16 20.14
N GLN A 10 20.35 -4.31 20.81
CA GLN A 10 21.69 -3.91 20.36
C GLN A 10 22.69 -5.07 20.49
N ALA A 11 22.62 -5.84 21.57
CA ALA A 11 23.45 -7.03 21.78
C ALA A 11 23.16 -8.12 20.73
N ASN A 12 21.90 -8.32 20.35
CA ASN A 12 21.52 -9.28 19.31
C ASN A 12 21.97 -8.83 17.92
N ILE A 13 21.94 -7.52 17.63
CA ILE A 13 22.51 -6.96 16.38
C ILE A 13 24.03 -7.13 16.35
N ALA A 14 24.72 -6.95 17.48
CA ALA A 14 26.16 -7.14 17.59
C ALA A 14 26.54 -8.61 17.33
N ARG A 15 25.89 -9.57 18.01
CA ARG A 15 26.11 -11.01 17.80
C ARG A 15 25.86 -11.44 16.36
N ALA A 16 24.78 -10.99 15.73
CA ALA A 16 24.49 -11.30 14.33
C ALA A 16 25.56 -10.76 13.36
N ARG A 17 26.17 -9.62 13.67
CA ARG A 17 27.27 -9.05 12.87
C ARG A 17 28.55 -9.84 13.04
N GLU A 18 28.85 -10.27 14.27
CA GLU A 18 30.02 -11.10 14.58
C GLU A 18 29.93 -12.46 13.90
N THR A 19 28.76 -13.13 13.95
CA THR A 19 28.53 -14.40 13.22
C THR A 19 28.69 -14.24 11.70
N ARG A 20 28.31 -13.08 11.15
CA ARG A 20 28.45 -12.81 9.71
C ARG A 20 29.90 -12.51 9.33
N TRP A 21 30.64 -11.88 10.23
CA TRP A 21 32.07 -11.63 10.07
C TRP A 21 32.86 -12.93 10.12
N THR A 22 32.63 -13.78 11.14
CA THR A 22 33.31 -15.07 11.27
C THR A 22 33.06 -15.99 10.09
N LYS A 23 31.83 -16.01 9.54
CA LYS A 23 31.53 -16.75 8.30
C LYS A 23 32.25 -16.20 7.06
N LYS A 24 32.53 -14.89 7.01
CA LYS A 24 33.18 -14.25 5.87
C LYS A 24 34.71 -14.39 5.93
N THR A 25 35.27 -14.55 7.13
CA THR A 25 36.72 -14.70 7.35
C THR A 25 37.15 -16.15 7.55
N ALA A 26 36.21 -17.10 7.65
CA ALA A 26 36.54 -18.51 7.69
C ALA A 26 37.21 -18.92 6.36
N PRO A 27 38.39 -19.57 6.40
CA PRO A 27 39.01 -20.11 5.20
C PRO A 27 38.07 -21.15 4.57
N PRO A 28 38.04 -21.27 3.22
CA PRO A 28 37.25 -22.29 2.56
C PRO A 28 37.67 -23.69 3.06
N PRO A 29 36.73 -24.62 3.22
CA PRO A 29 37.05 -25.97 3.68
C PRO A 29 38.06 -26.63 2.74
N ASN A 30 39.11 -27.21 3.31
CA ASN A 30 40.14 -27.94 2.57
C ASN A 30 39.50 -29.17 1.92
N PRO A 31 39.46 -29.28 0.58
CA PRO A 31 38.84 -30.41 -0.11
C PRO A 31 39.55 -31.75 0.13
N ASN A 32 40.74 -31.74 0.75
CA ASN A 32 41.54 -32.94 1.02
C ASN A 32 41.55 -33.36 2.50
N ALA A 33 40.66 -32.83 3.35
CA ALA A 33 40.58 -33.27 4.74
C ALA A 33 39.86 -34.63 4.82
N GLU A 34 40.64 -35.71 4.85
CA GLU A 34 40.16 -37.08 5.08
C GLU A 34 39.38 -37.17 6.40
N THR A 35 38.19 -37.76 6.31
CA THR A 35 37.30 -37.96 7.46
C THR A 35 37.80 -39.14 8.29
N PRO A 36 37.85 -39.06 9.63
CA PRO A 36 38.28 -40.20 10.44
C PRO A 36 37.27 -41.35 10.30
N GLN A 37 37.74 -42.50 9.82
CA GLN A 37 37.01 -43.77 9.89
C GLN A 37 36.75 -44.12 11.36
N GLN A 38 35.48 -44.20 11.73
CA GLN A 38 35.07 -44.90 12.95
C GLN A 38 34.63 -46.30 12.55
N ASP A 39 35.42 -47.28 13.00
CA ASP A 39 35.09 -48.70 12.97
C ASP A 39 33.98 -48.99 13.99
N GLU A 40 32.82 -49.44 13.52
CA GLU A 40 31.89 -50.18 14.37
C GLU A 40 31.59 -51.55 13.74
N ALA A 41 31.74 -52.57 14.58
CA ALA A 41 31.68 -53.98 14.24
C ALA A 41 30.29 -54.58 14.56
N GLY A 42 29.66 -55.12 13.51
CA GLY A 42 28.75 -56.29 13.51
C GLY A 42 27.32 -56.14 14.07
N PRO A 43 26.45 -57.18 13.96
CA PRO A 43 26.58 -58.43 13.21
C PRO A 43 25.44 -58.69 12.20
N SER A 44 25.70 -59.68 11.34
CA SER A 44 24.81 -60.30 10.35
C SER A 44 23.50 -60.85 10.93
N THR A 45 22.41 -60.76 10.17
CA THR A 45 21.45 -61.87 10.02
C THR A 45 20.73 -61.81 8.67
N SER A 46 20.64 -62.98 8.07
CA SER A 46 20.00 -63.33 6.80
C SER A 46 18.48 -63.41 6.93
N ALA A 47 17.75 -62.95 5.92
CA ALA A 47 16.52 -63.59 5.44
C ALA A 47 16.13 -62.99 4.07
N ALA A 48 16.15 -63.81 3.02
CA ALA A 48 15.44 -63.55 1.77
C ALA A 48 13.93 -63.62 2.02
N PRO A 49 13.13 -62.89 1.24
CA PRO A 49 12.14 -63.62 0.44
C PRO A 49 11.81 -63.01 -0.94
N THR A 50 11.65 -63.94 -1.89
CA THR A 50 10.71 -63.99 -3.05
C THR A 50 10.62 -62.84 -4.05
N GLU A 51 10.91 -63.21 -5.30
CA GLU A 51 10.41 -62.62 -6.54
C GLU A 51 8.88 -62.53 -6.51
N GLU A 52 8.34 -61.33 -6.76
CA GLU A 52 6.93 -61.13 -7.08
C GLU A 52 6.83 -60.44 -8.45
N ALA A 53 5.93 -60.99 -9.27
CA ALA A 53 5.84 -60.80 -10.70
C ALA A 53 5.43 -59.38 -11.12
N MET A 54 6.04 -58.89 -12.20
CA MET A 54 5.60 -57.68 -12.91
C MET A 54 4.22 -57.92 -13.55
N GLU A 55 3.22 -57.14 -13.12
CA GLU A 55 1.99 -56.94 -13.89
C GLU A 55 2.24 -55.98 -15.08
N PRO A 56 1.66 -56.23 -16.26
CA PRO A 56 1.79 -55.35 -17.41
C PRO A 56 0.94 -54.07 -17.29
N PRO A 57 1.35 -52.96 -17.93
CA PRO A 57 0.64 -51.70 -17.86
C PRO A 57 -0.74 -51.75 -18.56
N PRO A 58 -1.72 -50.94 -18.11
CA PRO A 58 -3.05 -50.89 -18.69
C PRO A 58 -3.05 -50.27 -20.10
N PRO A 59 -4.01 -50.65 -20.97
CA PRO A 59 -4.06 -50.20 -22.35
C PRO A 59 -4.42 -48.71 -22.48
N THR A 60 -3.79 -48.08 -23.47
CA THR A 60 -3.98 -46.69 -23.87
C THR A 60 -5.42 -46.42 -24.33
N PRO A 61 -6.09 -45.34 -23.88
CA PRO A 61 -7.40 -44.95 -24.41
C PRO A 61 -7.27 -44.48 -25.86
N GLY A 62 -8.10 -45.03 -26.74
CA GLY A 62 -8.21 -44.61 -28.14
C GLY A 62 -8.77 -43.19 -28.30
N PRO A 63 -8.64 -42.60 -29.50
CA PRO A 63 -8.98 -41.20 -29.75
C PRO A 63 -10.49 -40.97 -29.69
N VAL A 64 -10.87 -39.91 -28.97
CA VAL A 64 -12.22 -39.34 -28.94
C VAL A 64 -12.45 -38.55 -30.24
N PRO A 65 -13.59 -38.71 -30.93
CA PRO A 65 -13.88 -37.96 -32.15
C PRO A 65 -14.20 -36.50 -31.82
N THR A 66 -13.53 -35.58 -32.51
CA THR A 66 -13.84 -34.15 -32.54
C THR A 66 -15.13 -33.90 -33.33
N PRO A 67 -16.04 -33.03 -32.88
CA PRO A 67 -17.20 -32.62 -33.66
C PRO A 67 -16.80 -31.57 -34.71
N ASP A 68 -17.28 -31.80 -35.93
CA ASP A 68 -17.22 -30.89 -37.07
C ASP A 68 -17.80 -29.51 -36.71
N MET A 69 -16.99 -28.47 -36.96
CA MET A 69 -17.43 -27.08 -37.02
C MET A 69 -17.01 -26.57 -38.39
N ASP A 70 -18.00 -26.38 -39.25
CA ASP A 70 -17.86 -25.77 -40.58
C ASP A 70 -17.35 -24.33 -40.43
N GLU A 71 -16.11 -24.07 -40.85
CA GLU A 71 -15.59 -22.73 -41.10
C GLU A 71 -15.72 -22.41 -42.59
N GLU A 72 -16.53 -21.39 -42.87
CA GLU A 72 -16.72 -20.75 -44.16
C GLU A 72 -15.48 -19.88 -44.45
N ILE A 73 -14.58 -20.39 -45.31
CA ILE A 73 -13.34 -19.73 -45.73
C ILE A 73 -13.68 -18.71 -46.84
N LEU A 74 -13.38 -17.44 -46.58
CA LEU A 74 -13.26 -16.39 -47.60
C LEU A 74 -11.81 -16.35 -48.11
N GLU A 75 -11.65 -16.72 -49.37
CA GLU A 75 -10.41 -16.64 -50.15
C GLU A 75 -9.98 -15.18 -50.39
N PHE A 76 -8.69 -14.91 -50.22
CA PHE A 76 -8.00 -13.80 -50.89
C PHE A 76 -6.63 -14.29 -51.34
N ASP A 77 -6.51 -14.46 -52.65
CA ASP A 77 -5.27 -14.73 -53.37
C ASP A 77 -4.55 -13.43 -53.78
N ASP A 78 -3.27 -13.64 -54.12
CA ASP A 78 -2.35 -12.81 -54.91
C ASP A 78 -1.53 -11.70 -54.20
N LEU A 79 -0.20 -11.96 -54.05
CA LEU A 79 0.89 -11.31 -54.80
C LEU A 79 2.30 -11.81 -54.34
N PRO A 80 3.40 -11.61 -55.11
CA PRO A 80 4.25 -12.67 -55.67
C PRO A 80 5.67 -12.81 -55.02
N PRO A 81 6.49 -13.79 -55.46
CA PRO A 81 7.79 -14.11 -54.85
C PRO A 81 8.97 -13.43 -55.55
N SER A 82 10.04 -13.15 -54.79
CA SER A 82 11.40 -12.95 -55.33
C SER A 82 12.43 -13.43 -54.31
N THR A 83 13.02 -14.63 -54.46
CA THR A 83 14.32 -14.90 -55.13
C THR A 83 15.43 -13.91 -54.78
N SER A 84 16.43 -14.35 -54.02
CA SER A 84 17.70 -14.85 -54.58
C SER A 84 18.75 -14.99 -53.48
N ALA A 85 19.26 -16.21 -53.32
CA ALA A 85 20.48 -16.51 -52.61
C ALA A 85 21.68 -16.29 -53.54
N THR A 86 22.82 -15.84 -52.98
CA THR A 86 24.16 -16.24 -53.44
C THR A 86 25.17 -16.19 -52.28
N PRO A 87 26.25 -17.00 -52.33
CA PRO A 87 27.04 -17.40 -51.17
C PRO A 87 28.52 -16.95 -51.22
N ILE A 88 29.27 -17.34 -50.18
CA ILE A 88 30.75 -17.47 -50.07
C ILE A 88 31.53 -16.21 -49.67
N GLY A 89 32.40 -16.35 -48.66
CA GLY A 89 33.46 -15.38 -48.36
C GLY A 89 34.20 -15.56 -47.03
N ASP A 90 35.05 -16.59 -46.98
CA ASP A 90 36.30 -16.80 -46.22
C ASP A 90 36.68 -16.06 -44.91
N LEU A 91 37.21 -16.93 -44.04
CA LEU A 91 38.11 -16.78 -42.89
C LEU A 91 39.24 -15.75 -43.04
N VAL A 92 39.42 -14.90 -42.00
CA VAL A 92 40.75 -14.41 -41.55
C VAL A 92 40.73 -14.23 -40.01
N PRO A 93 41.75 -14.72 -39.27
CA PRO A 93 41.82 -14.59 -37.82
C PRO A 93 42.54 -13.30 -37.40
N LEU A 94 41.97 -12.52 -36.47
CA LEU A 94 42.63 -11.36 -35.88
C LEU A 94 43.14 -11.65 -34.47
N SER A 95 44.46 -11.86 -34.43
CA SER A 95 45.46 -11.20 -33.58
C SER A 95 45.14 -10.98 -32.09
N THR A 96 45.91 -11.71 -31.28
CA THR A 96 46.31 -11.45 -29.90
C THR A 96 46.82 -10.03 -29.63
N THR A 97 46.38 -9.41 -28.53
CA THR A 97 47.02 -8.23 -27.91
C THR A 97 47.59 -8.57 -26.52
N PRO A 98 48.63 -7.84 -26.06
CA PRO A 98 49.58 -8.33 -25.07
C PRO A 98 49.19 -7.99 -23.62
N THR A 99 49.53 -8.92 -22.74
CA THR A 99 49.49 -8.81 -21.27
C THR A 99 50.53 -7.80 -20.79
N ALA A 100 50.09 -6.75 -20.10
CA ALA A 100 50.96 -5.84 -19.35
C ALA A 100 51.17 -6.35 -17.91
N PRO A 101 52.36 -6.19 -17.31
CA PRO A 101 52.70 -6.73 -16.00
C PRO A 101 52.07 -5.92 -14.87
N MET A 102 51.53 -6.62 -13.86
CA MET A 102 51.05 -6.01 -12.62
C MET A 102 52.24 -5.66 -11.71
N ASP A 103 52.29 -4.39 -11.33
CA ASP A 103 53.21 -3.79 -10.37
C ASP A 103 52.71 -4.04 -8.94
N THR A 104 53.53 -4.72 -8.13
CA THR A 104 53.23 -5.01 -6.72
C THR A 104 53.77 -3.91 -5.82
N GLY A 105 53.02 -2.81 -5.69
CA GLY A 105 53.28 -1.76 -4.71
C GLY A 105 52.59 -2.03 -3.37
N GLU A 106 53.38 -2.28 -2.32
CA GLU A 106 52.92 -2.30 -0.92
C GLU A 106 52.39 -0.92 -0.50
N THR A 107 51.07 -0.78 -0.39
CA THR A 107 50.45 0.36 0.31
C THR A 107 50.13 -0.01 1.74
N THR A 108 50.82 0.64 2.68
CA THR A 108 50.53 0.63 4.12
C THR A 108 49.10 1.14 4.38
N PRO A 109 48.31 0.48 5.26
CA PRO A 109 46.94 0.90 5.52
C PRO A 109 46.91 2.23 6.30
N PRO A 110 45.99 3.15 5.96
CA PRO A 110 45.86 4.41 6.67
C PRO A 110 45.36 4.19 8.12
N PRO A 111 45.79 5.04 9.06
CA PRO A 111 45.44 4.90 10.48
C PRO A 111 43.91 4.93 10.69
N LEU A 112 43.46 3.97 11.50
CA LEU A 112 42.07 3.66 11.82
C LEU A 112 41.27 4.88 12.28
N ALA A 113 40.13 5.11 11.63
CA ALA A 113 39.13 6.16 11.88
C ALA A 113 38.33 6.00 13.19
N ILE A 114 38.99 5.58 14.28
CA ILE A 114 38.36 5.34 15.59
C ILE A 114 38.07 6.67 16.32
N ASP A 115 38.92 7.68 16.18
CA ASP A 115 38.78 8.96 16.91
C ASP A 115 37.51 9.75 16.57
N LYS A 116 37.15 9.82 15.28
CA LYS A 116 35.97 10.59 14.82
C LYS A 116 34.64 10.02 15.33
N ARG A 117 34.62 8.76 15.75
CA ARG A 117 33.40 8.12 16.29
C ARG A 117 33.17 8.48 17.74
N SER A 118 34.24 8.55 18.55
CA SER A 118 34.17 8.93 19.95
C SER A 118 33.74 10.40 20.12
N GLU A 119 34.32 11.31 19.34
CA GLU A 119 33.92 12.72 19.32
C GLU A 119 32.43 12.89 18.96
N ARG A 120 31.92 12.09 18.03
CA ARG A 120 30.51 12.15 17.61
C ARG A 120 29.56 11.62 18.69
N ILE A 121 29.99 10.64 19.49
CA ILE A 121 29.19 10.14 20.62
C ILE A 121 29.11 11.22 21.70
N GLU A 122 30.24 11.84 22.05
CA GLU A 122 30.30 12.90 23.05
C GLU A 122 29.44 14.12 22.66
N GLN A 123 29.46 14.51 21.38
CA GLN A 123 28.59 15.56 20.86
C GLN A 123 27.10 15.22 20.99
N LEU A 124 26.72 13.96 20.75
CA LEU A 124 25.32 13.52 20.87
C LEU A 124 24.86 13.47 22.33
N GLU A 125 25.74 13.06 23.25
CA GLU A 125 25.45 13.07 24.68
C GLU A 125 25.26 14.48 25.22
N LYS A 126 26.11 15.42 24.80
CA LYS A 126 25.93 16.85 25.10
C LYS A 126 24.59 17.39 24.60
N GLN A 127 24.23 17.09 23.35
CA GLN A 127 22.94 17.49 22.78
C GLN A 127 21.73 16.88 23.51
N LEU A 128 21.84 15.64 24.00
CA LEU A 128 20.78 15.02 24.79
C LEU A 128 20.62 15.72 26.14
N LYS A 129 21.71 16.06 26.81
CA LYS A 129 21.70 16.79 28.07
C LYS A 129 21.05 18.18 27.94
N ASP A 130 21.43 18.94 26.92
CA ASP A 130 20.86 20.28 26.65
C ASP A 130 19.33 20.22 26.40
N ARG A 131 18.87 19.14 25.75
CA ARG A 131 17.44 18.90 25.53
C ARG A 131 16.70 18.57 26.83
N ASP A 132 17.29 17.76 27.70
CA ASP A 132 16.68 17.42 28.99
C ASP A 132 16.58 18.65 29.90
N ASP A 133 17.58 19.52 29.89
CA ASP A 133 17.54 20.78 30.65
C ASP A 133 16.51 21.76 30.08
N THR A 134 16.36 21.81 28.75
CA THR A 134 15.26 22.56 28.10
C THR A 134 13.89 22.02 28.50
N ILE A 135 13.72 20.70 28.57
CA ILE A 135 12.46 20.07 29.00
C ILE A 135 12.16 20.38 30.47
N LYS A 136 13.17 20.37 31.35
CA LYS A 136 13.01 20.76 32.76
C LYS A 136 12.55 22.21 32.88
N PHE A 137 13.22 23.13 32.16
CA PHE A 137 12.85 24.54 32.13
C PHE A 137 11.39 24.75 31.68
N LEU A 138 10.96 24.08 30.61
CA LEU A 138 9.58 24.18 30.12
C LEU A 138 8.56 23.62 31.12
N ARG A 139 8.87 22.53 31.82
CA ARG A 139 8.00 21.99 32.88
C ARG A 139 7.84 22.96 34.05
N GLU A 140 8.89 23.69 34.38
CA GLU A 140 8.85 24.72 35.42
C GLU A 140 8.00 25.93 34.99
N GLN A 141 8.15 26.38 33.74
CA GLN A 141 7.29 27.42 33.17
C GLN A 141 5.80 27.03 33.19
N VAL A 142 5.47 25.76 32.90
CA VAL A 142 4.09 25.27 32.99
C VAL A 142 3.58 25.31 34.43
N ARG A 143 4.36 24.81 35.40
CA ARG A 143 3.99 24.85 36.82
C ARG A 143 3.75 26.28 37.32
N ASN A 144 4.61 27.23 36.92
CA ASN A 144 4.45 28.65 37.28
C ASN A 144 3.16 29.25 36.70
N ARG A 145 2.79 28.89 35.46
CA ARG A 145 1.53 29.34 34.84
C ARG A 145 0.30 28.71 35.51
N GLU A 146 0.36 27.44 35.89
CA GLU A 146 -0.73 26.78 36.62
C GLU A 146 -0.94 27.40 38.01
N ALA A 147 0.14 27.75 38.71
CA ALA A 147 0.07 28.48 39.97
C ALA A 147 -0.58 29.87 39.78
N LEU A 148 -0.19 30.61 38.75
CA LEU A 148 -0.78 31.91 38.43
C LEU A 148 -2.27 31.82 38.09
N ILE A 149 -2.68 30.84 37.29
CA ILE A 149 -4.11 30.61 36.96
C ILE A 149 -4.91 30.30 38.22
N THR A 150 -4.33 29.53 39.14
CA THR A 150 -4.97 29.17 40.41
C THR A 150 -5.15 30.41 41.30
N ASP A 151 -4.16 31.29 41.38
CA ASP A 151 -4.28 32.53 42.17
C ASP A 151 -5.27 33.50 41.53
N LEU A 152 -5.29 33.65 40.20
CA LEU A 152 -6.28 34.47 39.50
C LEU A 152 -7.72 33.98 39.73
N ARG A 153 -7.95 32.66 39.76
CA ARG A 153 -9.26 32.11 40.11
C ARG A 153 -9.65 32.46 41.54
N ARG A 154 -8.71 32.35 42.48
CA ARG A 154 -8.95 32.74 43.88
C ARG A 154 -9.30 34.22 44.01
N GLN A 155 -8.60 35.10 43.29
CA GLN A 155 -8.91 36.54 43.27
C GLN A 155 -10.29 36.82 42.68
N LEU A 156 -10.66 36.12 41.61
CA LEU A 156 -11.99 36.24 41.00
C LEU A 156 -13.09 35.78 41.96
N ASP A 157 -12.90 34.66 42.66
CA ASP A 157 -13.86 34.15 43.64
C ASP A 157 -14.02 35.13 44.83
N GLN A 158 -12.94 35.80 45.23
CA GLN A 158 -12.99 36.87 46.25
C GLN A 158 -13.75 38.12 45.77
N GLN A 159 -13.64 38.47 44.49
CA GLN A 159 -14.39 39.60 43.91
C GLN A 159 -15.86 39.28 43.65
N MET A 160 -16.18 38.00 43.40
CA MET A 160 -17.54 37.53 43.15
C MET A 160 -18.28 37.12 44.41
N ALA A 161 -17.63 37.19 45.58
CA ALA A 161 -18.31 37.03 46.88
C ALA A 161 -19.38 38.14 47.01
N PRO A 162 -20.66 37.79 47.17
CA PRO A 162 -21.74 38.77 47.15
C PRO A 162 -21.59 39.73 48.33
N PRO A 163 -21.65 41.06 48.12
CA PRO A 163 -21.72 42.01 49.22
C PRO A 163 -23.01 41.75 50.01
N MET A 164 -22.88 41.65 51.34
CA MET A 164 -24.03 41.56 52.23
C MET A 164 -25.00 42.72 51.95
N ALA A 165 -26.23 42.38 51.59
CA ALA A 165 -27.26 43.34 51.22
C ALA A 165 -27.68 44.20 52.43
N PRO A 166 -27.80 45.53 52.28
CA PRO A 166 -28.75 46.31 53.05
C PRO A 166 -30.13 46.33 52.36
N PRO A 167 -31.21 46.59 53.10
CA PRO A 167 -32.57 46.36 52.62
C PRO A 167 -33.09 47.52 51.74
N THR A 168 -33.80 47.10 50.69
CA THR A 168 -34.98 47.72 50.04
C THR A 168 -35.03 49.25 49.92
N SER A 169 -35.08 49.76 48.69
CA SER A 169 -36.26 50.50 48.21
C SER A 169 -36.24 50.65 46.68
N SER A 170 -37.46 50.65 46.14
CA SER A 170 -37.86 50.82 44.75
C SER A 170 -37.35 52.11 44.09
N LYS A 171 -36.93 52.02 42.83
CA LYS A 171 -37.29 52.97 41.75
C LYS A 171 -36.89 52.41 40.37
N THR A 172 -37.85 52.48 39.45
CA THR A 172 -37.82 52.12 38.03
C THR A 172 -36.65 52.76 37.25
N PRO A 173 -35.97 52.04 36.33
CA PRO A 173 -35.03 52.67 35.41
C PRO A 173 -35.72 53.13 34.11
N PRO A 174 -35.24 54.22 33.50
CA PRO A 174 -35.83 54.80 32.30
C PRO A 174 -35.45 54.03 31.04
N ASN A 175 -36.41 54.04 30.13
CA ASN A 175 -36.35 53.55 28.76
C ASN A 175 -35.16 54.19 28.00
N ARG A 176 -34.10 53.40 27.73
CA ARG A 176 -33.03 53.79 26.79
C ARG A 176 -33.08 52.86 25.58
N GLY A 177 -33.33 53.48 24.42
CA GLY A 177 -33.36 52.83 23.12
C GLY A 177 -32.09 52.01 22.85
N ARG A 178 -32.29 50.78 22.39
CA ARG A 178 -31.24 49.83 22.00
C ARG A 178 -30.42 50.33 20.81
N PRO A 179 -29.08 50.23 20.84
CA PRO A 179 -28.27 50.26 19.63
C PRO A 179 -28.26 48.86 19.01
N LYS A 180 -29.27 48.53 18.18
CA LYS A 180 -29.34 47.24 17.47
C LYS A 180 -28.07 46.94 16.67
N LYS A 181 -27.46 47.96 16.04
CA LYS A 181 -26.20 47.83 15.29
C LYS A 181 -25.03 47.35 16.14
N ARG A 182 -24.84 47.89 17.35
CA ARG A 182 -23.73 47.51 18.24
C ARG A 182 -23.86 46.08 18.76
N LEU A 183 -25.11 45.62 18.99
CA LEU A 183 -25.38 44.24 19.38
C LEU A 183 -25.10 43.26 18.22
N GLU A 184 -25.46 43.64 16.99
CA GLU A 184 -25.19 42.82 15.80
C GLU A 184 -23.69 42.74 15.49
N GLU A 185 -22.95 43.82 15.70
CA GLU A 185 -21.51 43.89 15.51
C GLU A 185 -20.75 43.07 16.58
N LEU A 186 -21.19 43.15 17.84
CA LEU A 186 -20.72 42.28 18.92
C LEU A 186 -21.05 40.81 18.66
N GLN A 187 -22.21 40.51 18.08
CA GLN A 187 -22.58 39.14 17.69
C GLN A 187 -21.72 38.63 16.52
N ARG A 188 -21.37 39.48 15.55
CA ARG A 188 -20.44 39.11 14.45
C ARG A 188 -19.01 38.93 14.95
N SER A 189 -18.53 39.77 15.87
CA SER A 189 -17.22 39.63 16.51
C SER A 189 -17.16 38.33 17.31
N ALA A 190 -18.17 38.10 18.18
CA ALA A 190 -18.24 36.88 18.98
C ALA A 190 -18.27 35.63 18.10
N ARG A 191 -19.00 35.64 16.97
CA ARG A 191 -19.00 34.51 16.01
C ARG A 191 -17.63 34.27 15.37
N ARG A 192 -16.84 35.31 15.08
CA ARG A 192 -15.47 35.17 14.56
C ARG A 192 -14.53 34.57 15.62
N ASP A 193 -14.53 35.14 16.82
CA ASP A 193 -13.71 34.67 17.95
C ASP A 193 -14.00 33.20 18.29
N ILE A 194 -15.26 32.81 18.15
CA ILE A 194 -15.77 31.47 18.35
C ILE A 194 -15.23 30.47 17.32
N VAL A 195 -15.20 30.85 16.04
CA VAL A 195 -14.65 29.98 15.00
C VAL A 195 -13.15 29.86 15.19
N ASP A 196 -12.47 30.95 15.54
CA ASP A 196 -11.04 30.95 15.81
C ASP A 196 -10.68 30.12 17.06
N GLN A 197 -11.56 30.05 18.06
CA GLN A 197 -11.41 29.13 19.21
C GLN A 197 -11.60 27.65 18.84
N ILE A 198 -12.61 27.31 18.01
CA ILE A 198 -12.76 25.94 17.47
C ILE A 198 -11.51 25.54 16.71
N VAL A 199 -11.02 26.44 15.85
CA VAL A 199 -9.82 26.26 15.03
C VAL A 199 -8.60 26.07 15.91
N GLY A 200 -8.40 26.92 16.93
CA GLY A 200 -7.29 26.77 17.87
C GLY A 200 -7.32 25.44 18.65
N VAL A 201 -8.50 24.85 18.90
CA VAL A 201 -8.60 23.51 19.51
C VAL A 201 -8.21 22.40 18.52
N ILE A 202 -8.67 22.48 17.27
CA ILE A 202 -8.34 21.52 16.21
C ILE A 202 -6.84 21.59 15.84
N ASP A 203 -6.29 22.80 15.75
CA ASP A 203 -4.87 23.05 15.48
C ASP A 203 -3.97 22.54 16.61
N ARG A 204 -4.38 22.67 17.88
CA ARG A 204 -3.62 22.11 19.00
C ARG A 204 -3.55 20.58 18.99
N ASP A 205 -4.58 19.90 18.48
CA ASP A 205 -4.57 18.44 18.34
C ASP A 205 -3.80 17.96 17.10
N ARG A 206 -3.76 18.75 16.02
CA ARG A 206 -3.21 18.34 14.72
C ARG A 206 -1.87 18.96 14.33
N SER A 207 -1.43 20.03 14.97
CA SER A 207 -0.11 20.69 14.76
C SER A 207 1.09 19.78 15.01
N ARG A 208 0.88 18.58 15.56
CA ARG A 208 1.93 17.56 15.70
C ARG A 208 2.15 16.71 14.43
N SER A 209 1.30 16.80 13.39
CA SER A 209 1.44 15.95 12.19
C SER A 209 0.80 16.44 10.88
N ALA A 210 -0.03 17.49 10.86
CA ALA A 210 -0.68 18.00 9.64
C ALA A 210 -0.05 19.32 9.14
N SER A 211 -0.01 19.52 7.81
CA SER A 211 0.40 20.79 7.22
C SER A 211 -0.67 21.88 7.44
N ARG A 212 -0.23 23.15 7.55
CA ARG A 212 -1.11 24.33 7.71
C ARG A 212 -2.19 24.40 6.62
N ALA A 213 -1.83 24.09 5.37
CA ALA A 213 -2.76 24.03 4.24
C ALA A 213 -3.88 22.98 4.40
N SER A 214 -3.60 21.82 5.01
CA SER A 214 -4.63 20.81 5.32
C SER A 214 -5.58 21.29 6.41
N LEU A 215 -5.07 22.06 7.37
CA LEU A 215 -5.86 22.63 8.46
C LEU A 215 -6.77 23.76 7.94
N ASP A 216 -6.26 24.64 7.08
CA ASP A 216 -7.04 25.72 6.45
C ASP A 216 -8.17 25.19 5.53
N ARG A 217 -7.93 24.06 4.87
CA ARG A 217 -8.97 23.38 4.08
C ARG A 217 -10.11 22.89 4.97
N ILE A 218 -9.77 22.25 6.09
CA ILE A 218 -10.74 21.70 7.05
C ILE A 218 -11.45 22.83 7.81
N HIS A 219 -10.75 23.92 8.07
CA HIS A 219 -11.30 25.15 8.64
C HIS A 219 -12.40 25.73 7.75
N ARG A 220 -12.15 25.87 6.44
CA ARG A 220 -13.16 26.34 5.48
C ARG A 220 -14.36 25.38 5.40
N ASP A 221 -14.11 24.08 5.36
CA ASP A 221 -15.18 23.09 5.32
C ASP A 221 -16.09 23.11 6.56
N ILE A 222 -15.50 23.19 7.75
CA ILE A 222 -16.27 23.28 9.00
C ILE A 222 -17.08 24.56 9.02
N ARG A 223 -16.46 25.73 8.80
CA ARG A 223 -17.12 27.04 8.85
C ARG A 223 -18.31 27.12 7.90
N HIS A 224 -18.16 26.60 6.68
CA HIS A 224 -19.23 26.58 5.69
C HIS A 224 -20.30 25.51 5.98
N LYS A 225 -19.95 24.30 6.41
CA LYS A 225 -20.96 23.28 6.82
C LYS A 225 -21.87 23.83 7.91
N PHE A 226 -21.32 24.56 8.88
CA PHE A 226 -22.11 25.20 9.95
C PHE A 226 -22.91 26.42 9.48
N SER A 227 -22.60 27.02 8.33
CA SER A 227 -23.36 28.15 7.78
C SER A 227 -24.79 27.74 7.38
N HIS A 228 -24.97 26.51 6.88
CA HIS A 228 -26.30 25.98 6.52
C HIS A 228 -27.19 25.63 7.73
N TYR A 229 -26.58 25.35 8.88
CA TYR A 229 -27.30 25.08 10.15
C TYR A 229 -27.42 26.33 11.02
N THR A 230 -26.84 27.46 10.60
CA THR A 230 -27.11 28.76 11.22
C THR A 230 -28.26 29.42 10.44
N PRO A 231 -29.44 29.61 11.07
CA PRO A 231 -30.61 30.10 10.35
C PRO A 231 -30.33 31.50 9.76
N LYS A 232 -30.57 31.65 8.44
CA LYS A 232 -30.73 32.98 7.82
C LYS A 232 -32.03 33.59 8.33
N LYS A 233 -32.06 34.92 8.47
CA LYS A 233 -33.21 35.65 9.03
C LYS A 233 -34.46 35.34 8.19
N GLY A 234 -35.44 34.65 8.78
CA GLY A 234 -36.69 34.27 8.10
C GLY A 234 -36.78 32.81 7.62
N GLN A 235 -35.71 32.00 7.72
CA GLN A 235 -35.79 30.55 7.47
C GLN A 235 -36.10 29.78 8.75
N GLU A 236 -36.98 28.77 8.66
CA GLU A 236 -37.19 27.80 9.72
C GLU A 236 -35.86 27.14 10.10
N ARG A 237 -35.66 26.91 11.40
CA ARG A 237 -34.47 26.21 11.89
C ARG A 237 -34.49 24.80 11.32
N LYS A 238 -33.55 24.49 10.41
CA LYS A 238 -33.25 23.09 10.11
C LYS A 238 -32.95 22.39 11.44
N GLU A 239 -33.62 21.25 11.64
CA GLU A 239 -33.24 20.31 12.69
C GLU A 239 -31.74 19.98 12.55
N GLY A 240 -31.06 19.67 13.66
CA GLY A 240 -29.61 19.49 13.66
C GLY A 240 -29.11 18.50 12.59
N MET A 241 -27.80 18.51 12.35
CA MET A 241 -27.13 17.56 11.44
C MET A 241 -27.62 16.13 11.74
N ASP A 242 -28.02 15.40 10.70
CA ASP A 242 -28.42 14.02 10.87
C ASP A 242 -27.22 13.14 11.24
N ALA A 243 -27.51 11.91 11.67
CA ALA A 243 -26.48 11.01 12.15
C ALA A 243 -25.52 10.53 11.04
N GLU A 244 -25.95 10.54 9.77
CA GLU A 244 -25.12 10.15 8.62
C GLU A 244 -24.10 11.26 8.29
N ASP A 245 -24.52 12.52 8.24
CA ASP A 245 -23.65 13.68 8.10
C ASP A 245 -22.69 13.78 9.31
N GLY A 246 -23.18 13.45 10.50
CA GLY A 246 -22.37 13.34 11.71
C GLY A 246 -21.30 12.25 11.61
N LEU A 247 -21.61 11.12 10.96
CA LEU A 247 -20.66 10.05 10.71
C LEU A 247 -19.59 10.45 9.72
N LEU A 248 -20.01 11.07 8.63
CA LEU A 248 -19.08 11.60 7.66
C LEU A 248 -18.10 12.55 8.33
N LEU A 249 -18.61 13.46 9.15
CA LEU A 249 -17.80 14.43 9.85
C LEU A 249 -16.84 13.73 10.83
N LEU A 250 -17.28 12.67 11.50
CA LEU A 250 -16.41 11.82 12.31
C LEU A 250 -15.28 11.20 11.48
N ALA A 251 -15.58 10.68 10.28
CA ALA A 251 -14.59 10.14 9.35
C ALA A 251 -13.58 11.22 8.91
N GLN A 252 -14.05 12.43 8.56
CA GLN A 252 -13.17 13.55 8.16
C GLN A 252 -12.28 14.05 9.32
N LEU A 253 -12.81 14.08 10.54
CA LEU A 253 -12.06 14.46 11.73
C LEU A 253 -11.04 13.40 12.14
N GLY A 254 -11.32 12.13 11.80
CA GLY A 254 -10.43 11.00 12.03
C GLY A 254 -10.36 10.54 13.48
N THR A 255 -11.01 11.20 14.44
CA THR A 255 -11.07 10.74 15.84
C THR A 255 -12.39 11.09 16.52
N GLN A 256 -12.91 10.18 17.36
CA GLN A 256 -14.07 10.44 18.21
C GLN A 256 -13.82 11.62 19.18
N LYS A 257 -12.58 11.79 19.65
CA LYS A 257 -12.19 12.87 20.54
C LYS A 257 -12.33 14.24 19.87
N ALA A 258 -11.88 14.36 18.62
CA ALA A 258 -12.05 15.59 17.84
C ALA A 258 -13.53 15.89 17.61
N TYR A 259 -14.34 14.87 17.30
CA TYR A 259 -15.79 15.03 17.14
C TYR A 259 -16.46 15.51 18.45
N LYS A 260 -16.19 14.84 19.58
CA LYS A 260 -16.71 15.22 20.90
C LYS A 260 -16.28 16.64 21.29
N ARG A 261 -15.03 17.00 21.05
CA ARG A 261 -14.52 18.36 21.31
C ARG A 261 -15.24 19.38 20.46
N MET A 262 -15.31 19.18 19.15
CA MET A 262 -16.03 20.09 18.26
C MET A 262 -17.49 20.26 18.69
N LYS A 263 -18.17 19.16 19.02
CA LYS A 263 -19.53 19.19 19.57
C LYS A 263 -19.63 19.98 20.88
N ALA A 264 -18.72 19.75 21.83
CA ALA A 264 -18.70 20.47 23.09
C ALA A 264 -18.45 21.96 22.87
N THR A 265 -17.52 22.32 21.98
CA THR A 265 -17.24 23.71 21.63
C THR A 265 -18.49 24.37 21.02
N LEU A 266 -19.14 23.73 20.05
CA LEU A 266 -20.38 24.25 19.44
C LEU A 266 -21.52 24.44 20.45
N ARG A 267 -21.62 23.57 21.45
CA ARG A 267 -22.58 23.73 22.57
C ARG A 267 -22.25 24.93 23.45
N LEU A 268 -20.97 25.17 23.74
CA LEU A 268 -20.54 26.34 24.53
C LEU A 268 -20.79 27.65 23.78
N ILE A 269 -20.60 27.63 22.47
CA ILE A 269 -20.77 28.75 21.55
C ILE A 269 -22.24 29.18 21.41
N GLY A 270 -23.14 28.20 21.31
CA GLY A 270 -24.54 28.44 20.99
C GLY A 270 -25.46 27.94 22.09
N ARG A 271 -26.17 28.85 22.77
CA ARG A 271 -27.25 28.54 23.74
C ARG A 271 -28.26 27.55 23.12
N ASN A 272 -28.07 26.25 23.36
CA ASN A 272 -28.87 25.10 22.88
C ASN A 272 -28.71 24.65 21.42
N PHE A 273 -27.57 24.89 20.77
CA PHE A 273 -27.31 24.34 19.43
C PHE A 273 -26.84 22.87 19.51
N ASN A 274 -27.79 21.93 19.52
CA ASN A 274 -27.52 20.51 19.24
C ASN A 274 -27.33 20.28 17.73
N VAL A 275 -26.42 21.04 17.11
CA VAL A 275 -26.16 20.92 15.66
C VAL A 275 -25.54 19.58 15.35
N LEU A 276 -24.63 19.09 16.19
CA LEU A 276 -24.02 17.77 15.99
C LEU A 276 -24.79 16.68 16.75
N PRO A 277 -25.15 15.58 16.08
CA PRO A 277 -25.81 14.46 16.72
C PRO A 277 -24.94 13.89 17.85
N PRO A 278 -25.54 13.32 18.91
CA PRO A 278 -24.84 12.50 19.90
C PRO A 278 -23.92 11.51 19.20
N LEU A 279 -22.71 11.33 19.72
CA LEU A 279 -21.79 10.37 19.13
C LEU A 279 -22.40 8.97 19.19
N GLU A 280 -23.25 8.71 20.19
CA GLU A 280 -24.06 7.52 20.32
C GLU A 280 -25.07 7.37 19.16
N LYS A 281 -25.65 8.46 18.65
CA LYS A 281 -26.54 8.43 17.47
C LYS A 281 -25.74 8.26 16.17
N VAL A 282 -24.60 8.96 16.03
CA VAL A 282 -23.68 8.80 14.89
C VAL A 282 -23.19 7.37 14.81
N HIS A 283 -22.73 6.86 15.95
CA HIS A 283 -22.37 5.47 16.07
C HIS A 283 -23.59 4.60 15.90
N PHE A 284 -24.80 4.89 16.37
CA PHE A 284 -25.96 4.02 16.16
C PHE A 284 -26.25 3.76 14.68
N SER A 285 -26.16 4.79 13.84
CA SER A 285 -26.28 4.68 12.38
C SER A 285 -25.26 3.73 11.77
N VAL A 286 -24.10 3.60 12.40
CA VAL A 286 -23.00 2.73 11.99
C VAL A 286 -22.92 1.45 12.80
N ASN A 287 -23.41 1.43 14.03
CA ASN A 287 -23.14 0.43 15.04
C ASN A 287 -23.93 -0.81 14.71
N PHE A 288 -25.11 -0.70 14.11
CA PHE A 288 -25.74 -1.90 13.59
C PHE A 288 -24.82 -2.61 12.58
N PHE A 289 -24.14 -1.87 11.70
CA PHE A 289 -23.19 -2.39 10.71
C PHE A 289 -21.84 -2.81 11.33
N VAL A 290 -21.13 -1.87 11.95
CA VAL A 290 -19.82 -2.08 12.57
C VAL A 290 -19.92 -3.00 13.77
N TRP A 291 -20.92 -2.92 14.65
CA TRP A 291 -21.01 -3.90 15.75
C TRP A 291 -21.53 -5.27 15.35
N SER A 292 -22.37 -5.44 14.32
CA SER A 292 -22.65 -6.80 13.83
C SER A 292 -21.39 -7.44 13.22
N MET A 293 -20.53 -6.64 12.59
CA MET A 293 -19.19 -7.05 12.19
C MET A 293 -18.24 -7.24 13.40
N PHE A 294 -18.23 -6.36 14.40
CA PHE A 294 -17.27 -6.36 15.51
C PHE A 294 -17.60 -7.37 16.62
N PHE A 295 -18.87 -7.55 17.02
CA PHE A 295 -19.26 -8.55 18.04
C PHE A 295 -18.96 -9.98 17.62
N TRP A 296 -18.91 -10.25 16.32
CA TRP A 296 -18.56 -11.56 15.77
C TRP A 296 -17.06 -11.73 15.48
N VAL A 297 -16.26 -10.64 15.54
CA VAL A 297 -14.87 -10.61 15.08
C VAL A 297 -13.85 -10.33 16.21
N ILE A 298 -14.27 -9.99 17.43
CA ILE A 298 -13.35 -10.01 18.60
C ILE A 298 -13.18 -11.44 19.10
N ALA A 299 -12.59 -12.28 18.26
CA ALA A 299 -11.58 -13.22 18.70
C ALA A 299 -10.22 -12.59 18.38
N ILE A 300 -9.85 -11.51 19.08
CA ILE A 300 -8.42 -11.18 19.21
C ILE A 300 -7.79 -12.47 19.69
N LYS A 301 -6.95 -13.12 18.87
CA LYS A 301 -6.30 -14.42 19.16
C LYS A 301 -5.37 -14.31 20.37
N ARG A 302 -5.90 -14.04 21.57
CA ARG A 302 -5.27 -14.38 22.84
C ARG A 302 -5.30 -15.90 23.06
N ARG A 303 -6.28 -16.60 22.45
CA ARG A 303 -6.53 -18.03 22.64
C ARG A 303 -5.47 -18.94 21.97
N ILE A 304 -4.92 -18.57 20.81
CA ILE A 304 -3.92 -19.41 20.13
C ILE A 304 -2.54 -19.37 20.81
N CYS A 305 -2.19 -18.27 21.47
CA CYS A 305 -0.97 -18.22 22.28
C CYS A 305 -1.06 -19.04 23.57
N ALA A 306 -2.27 -19.46 23.99
CA ALA A 306 -2.48 -20.29 25.18
C ALA A 306 -2.57 -21.80 24.86
N GLU A 307 -2.95 -22.17 23.64
CA GLU A 307 -3.16 -23.58 23.24
C GLU A 307 -2.00 -24.18 22.42
N LEU A 308 -1.01 -23.38 22.02
CA LEU A 308 0.19 -23.86 21.30
C LEU A 308 1.44 -23.63 22.16
N GLU A 309 1.76 -24.58 23.04
CA GLU A 309 3.08 -24.75 23.68
C GLU A 309 4.13 -25.18 22.64
N TYR A 310 4.38 -24.35 21.62
CA TYR A 310 5.54 -24.51 20.74
C TYR A 310 6.55 -23.41 21.07
N ASP A 311 7.57 -23.78 21.85
CA ASP A 311 8.65 -22.91 22.35
C ASP A 311 9.47 -22.20 21.25
N GLU A 312 9.31 -22.57 19.98
CA GLU A 312 10.11 -22.03 18.87
C GLU A 312 9.39 -21.02 17.97
N ILE A 313 8.09 -20.80 18.14
CA ILE A 313 7.39 -19.77 17.36
C ILE A 313 7.34 -18.51 18.21
N PRO A 314 8.13 -17.45 17.89
CA PRO A 314 8.01 -16.19 18.60
C PRO A 314 6.56 -15.75 18.51
N THR A 315 5.88 -15.75 19.66
CA THR A 315 4.49 -15.35 19.75
C THR A 315 4.40 -13.94 19.17
N PRO A 316 3.54 -13.71 18.17
CA PRO A 316 3.41 -12.40 17.59
C PRO A 316 2.99 -11.44 18.71
N SER A 317 3.88 -10.52 19.06
CA SER A 317 3.82 -9.75 20.30
C SER A 317 2.78 -8.62 20.29
N GLY A 318 1.83 -8.66 19.34
CA GLY A 318 0.85 -7.60 19.13
C GLY A 318 -0.53 -8.12 18.73
N PRO A 319 -1.55 -7.26 18.84
CA PRO A 319 -2.91 -7.58 18.45
C PRO A 319 -2.98 -7.84 16.94
N GLY A 320 -3.82 -8.78 16.54
CA GLY A 320 -4.18 -9.03 15.15
C GLY A 320 -5.70 -9.14 14.99
N PHE A 321 -6.15 -8.92 13.77
CA PHE A 321 -7.54 -8.99 13.32
C PHE A 321 -7.64 -9.98 12.16
N CYS A 322 -8.69 -10.81 12.17
CA CYS A 322 -9.02 -11.71 11.07
C CYS A 322 -10.54 -11.92 11.05
N CYS A 323 -11.16 -11.73 9.90
CA CYS A 323 -12.61 -11.86 9.72
C CYS A 323 -13.04 -13.32 9.92
N SER A 324 -14.10 -13.54 10.70
CA SER A 324 -14.61 -14.86 11.04
C SER A 324 -15.65 -15.40 10.07
N ASP A 325 -16.37 -14.53 9.34
CA ASP A 325 -17.40 -14.89 8.35
C ASP A 325 -17.36 -13.93 7.15
N ILE A 326 -16.53 -14.26 6.16
CA ILE A 326 -16.35 -13.47 4.93
C ILE A 326 -17.61 -13.44 4.09
N ALA A 327 -18.31 -14.57 3.97
CA ALA A 327 -19.51 -14.66 3.14
C ALA A 327 -20.56 -13.66 3.60
N ARG A 328 -20.80 -13.57 4.92
CA ARG A 328 -21.72 -12.60 5.51
C ARG A 328 -21.24 -11.16 5.33
N ALA A 329 -19.95 -10.91 5.58
CA ALA A 329 -19.37 -9.58 5.41
C ALA A 329 -19.53 -9.07 3.97
N LEU A 330 -19.30 -9.95 2.98
CA LEU A 330 -19.48 -9.64 1.56
C LEU A 330 -20.95 -9.45 1.19
N LYS A 331 -21.87 -10.32 1.64
CA LYS A 331 -23.33 -10.13 1.44
C LYS A 331 -23.80 -8.77 1.90
N PHE A 332 -23.40 -8.38 3.11
CA PHE A 332 -23.71 -7.06 3.64
C PHE A 332 -23.13 -5.94 2.78
N ARG A 333 -21.86 -6.06 2.40
CA ARG A 333 -21.18 -5.05 1.60
C ARG A 333 -21.87 -4.87 0.24
N LEU A 334 -22.21 -5.98 -0.41
CA LEU A 334 -22.86 -6.00 -1.71
C LEU A 334 -24.29 -5.46 -1.67
N SER A 335 -25.05 -5.74 -0.60
CA SER A 335 -26.39 -5.17 -0.43
C SER A 335 -26.34 -3.66 -0.21
N THR A 336 -25.32 -3.18 0.51
CA THR A 336 -25.06 -1.74 0.71
C THR A 336 -24.60 -1.08 -0.59
N ALA A 337 -23.74 -1.75 -1.36
CA ALA A 337 -23.16 -1.23 -2.59
C ALA A 337 -24.08 -1.34 -3.81
N LYS A 338 -25.30 -1.87 -3.67
CA LYS A 338 -26.16 -2.27 -4.80
C LYS A 338 -26.33 -1.17 -5.85
N ASP A 339 -26.51 0.08 -5.42
CA ASP A 339 -26.74 1.22 -6.32
C ASP A 339 -25.43 1.84 -6.85
N ASN A 340 -24.29 1.43 -6.31
CA ASN A 340 -22.93 1.91 -6.66
C ASN A 340 -22.04 0.80 -7.25
N LEU A 341 -22.64 -0.32 -7.65
CA LEU A 341 -21.96 -1.37 -8.39
C LEU A 341 -22.38 -1.31 -9.86
N ILE A 342 -21.41 -1.43 -10.75
CA ILE A 342 -21.67 -1.65 -12.16
C ILE A 342 -22.38 -3.01 -12.29
N PRO A 343 -23.59 -3.07 -12.89
CA PRO A 343 -24.31 -4.32 -13.05
C PRO A 343 -23.49 -5.35 -13.82
N ALA A 344 -23.40 -6.56 -13.30
CA ALA A 344 -22.73 -7.67 -13.96
C ALA A 344 -23.30 -9.01 -13.51
N ARG A 345 -23.23 -9.98 -14.43
CA ARG A 345 -23.65 -11.37 -14.18
C ARG A 345 -22.76 -12.05 -13.13
N ASP A 346 -21.45 -11.88 -13.29
CA ASP A 346 -20.45 -12.43 -12.37
C ASP A 346 -19.98 -11.36 -11.39
N LEU A 347 -19.50 -11.82 -10.23
CA LEU A 347 -18.93 -10.97 -9.19
C LEU A 347 -17.41 -11.17 -9.11
N PRO A 348 -16.61 -10.39 -9.88
CA PRO A 348 -15.17 -10.40 -9.79
C PRO A 348 -14.70 -9.75 -8.48
N LEU A 349 -14.01 -10.55 -7.65
CA LEU A 349 -13.45 -10.14 -6.37
C LEU A 349 -11.95 -10.31 -6.37
N LYS A 350 -11.20 -9.30 -5.95
CA LYS A 350 -9.76 -9.44 -5.66
C LYS A 350 -9.57 -9.75 -4.19
N ILE A 351 -8.81 -10.79 -3.86
CA ILE A 351 -8.13 -10.93 -2.57
C ILE A 351 -6.68 -10.50 -2.76
N SER A 352 -6.22 -9.53 -1.97
CA SER A 352 -4.82 -9.09 -2.00
C SER A 352 -4.25 -8.92 -0.61
N GLY A 353 -2.93 -8.87 -0.54
CA GLY A 353 -2.21 -8.52 0.67
C GLY A 353 -0.94 -7.75 0.39
N ASP A 354 -0.56 -6.91 1.35
CA ASP A 354 0.71 -6.20 1.34
C ASP A 354 1.26 -6.05 2.76
N HIS A 355 2.59 -6.16 2.88
CA HIS A 355 3.31 -5.86 4.10
C HIS A 355 3.90 -4.46 4.06
N GLY A 356 3.39 -3.58 4.92
CA GLY A 356 3.92 -2.24 5.03
C GLY A 356 3.69 -1.65 6.40
N GLN A 357 4.72 -0.96 6.92
CA GLN A 357 4.69 -0.26 8.21
C GLN A 357 4.56 -1.22 9.40
N GLY A 358 5.15 -2.41 9.30
CA GLY A 358 5.15 -3.40 10.40
C GLY A 358 3.90 -4.26 10.48
N PHE A 359 2.90 -4.02 9.62
CA PHE A 359 1.70 -4.84 9.52
C PHE A 359 1.54 -5.41 8.12
N THR A 360 1.08 -6.65 8.05
CA THR A 360 0.48 -7.21 6.84
C THR A 360 -1.02 -7.02 6.92
N LYS A 361 -1.61 -6.57 5.81
CA LYS A 361 -3.05 -6.36 5.67
C LYS A 361 -3.52 -7.22 4.51
N LEU A 362 -4.63 -7.92 4.69
CA LEU A 362 -5.35 -8.61 3.62
C LEU A 362 -6.65 -7.87 3.35
N THR A 363 -6.94 -7.66 2.08
CA THR A 363 -8.08 -6.87 1.61
C THR A 363 -8.87 -7.63 0.55
N ILE A 364 -10.20 -7.43 0.54
CA ILE A 364 -11.07 -7.85 -0.57
C ILE A 364 -11.58 -6.62 -1.30
N SER A 365 -11.42 -6.57 -2.62
CA SER A 365 -11.84 -5.45 -3.46
C SER A 365 -12.89 -5.88 -4.49
N LEU A 366 -13.87 -5.01 -4.75
CA LEU A 366 -14.91 -5.24 -5.76
C LEU A 366 -14.44 -4.65 -7.10
N ALA A 367 -14.37 -5.44 -8.18
CA ALA A 367 -13.93 -4.89 -9.47
C ALA A 367 -14.93 -3.90 -10.08
N HIS A 368 -16.22 -4.07 -9.77
CA HIS A 368 -17.32 -3.27 -10.28
C HIS A 368 -17.70 -2.08 -9.41
N ALA A 369 -16.90 -1.75 -8.39
CA ALA A 369 -17.07 -0.50 -7.68
C ALA A 369 -16.80 0.68 -8.63
N VAL A 370 -17.53 1.79 -8.50
CA VAL A 370 -17.32 3.03 -9.28
C VAL A 370 -15.84 3.48 -9.26
N ARG A 371 -15.13 3.22 -8.16
CA ARG A 371 -13.71 3.54 -8.01
C ARG A 371 -12.93 2.32 -7.50
N PRO A 372 -12.58 1.38 -8.39
CA PRO A 372 -12.15 0.07 -7.95
C PRO A 372 -10.73 0.08 -7.34
N ASN A 373 -9.90 1.06 -7.69
CA ASN A 373 -8.56 1.27 -7.11
C ASN A 373 -8.51 2.27 -5.94
N SER A 374 -9.67 2.63 -5.36
CA SER A 374 -9.69 3.50 -4.18
C SER A 374 -9.37 2.70 -2.91
N PRO A 375 -8.65 3.28 -1.93
CA PRO A 375 -8.44 2.61 -0.64
C PRO A 375 -9.78 2.28 0.06
N SER A 376 -10.83 3.07 -0.18
CA SER A 376 -12.17 2.80 0.36
C SER A 376 -12.89 1.64 -0.36
N ASN A 377 -12.36 1.08 -1.45
CA ASN A 377 -12.87 -0.15 -2.05
C ASN A 377 -12.23 -1.40 -1.44
N ASN A 378 -11.08 -1.24 -0.80
CA ASN A 378 -10.39 -2.33 -0.15
C ASN A 378 -11.08 -2.64 1.18
N PHE A 379 -11.75 -3.77 1.29
CA PHE A 379 -12.35 -4.21 2.54
C PHE A 379 -11.34 -5.04 3.33
N VAL A 380 -10.87 -4.52 4.46
CA VAL A 380 -9.84 -5.18 5.26
C VAL A 380 -10.42 -6.41 5.97
N VAL A 381 -9.92 -7.59 5.62
CA VAL A 381 -10.36 -8.88 6.16
C VAL A 381 -9.37 -9.49 7.14
N ALA A 382 -8.09 -9.11 7.09
CA ALA A 382 -7.13 -9.45 8.14
C ALA A 382 -6.04 -8.36 8.29
N VAL A 383 -5.54 -8.18 9.50
CA VAL A 383 -4.39 -7.32 9.82
C VAL A 383 -3.58 -7.98 10.92
N PHE A 384 -2.27 -8.12 10.74
CA PHE A 384 -1.42 -8.69 11.78
C PHE A 384 0.00 -8.09 11.76
N PRO A 385 0.67 -7.97 12.93
CA PRO A 385 1.95 -7.30 13.09
C PRO A 385 3.13 -8.21 12.72
N ALA A 386 3.08 -8.82 11.54
CA ALA A 386 4.15 -9.68 11.04
C ALA A 386 4.37 -9.43 9.55
N LYS A 387 5.45 -9.99 9.00
CA LYS A 387 5.65 -10.06 7.55
C LYS A 387 4.62 -10.98 6.92
N ASP A 388 4.31 -10.75 5.65
CA ASP A 388 3.50 -11.59 4.75
C ASP A 388 4.24 -12.87 4.32
N SER A 389 5.07 -13.43 5.21
CA SER A 389 5.65 -14.73 4.97
C SER A 389 4.55 -15.79 4.96
N ARG A 390 4.76 -16.85 4.19
CA ARG A 390 3.80 -17.95 4.12
C ARG A 390 3.43 -18.52 5.49
N LYS A 391 4.41 -18.72 6.38
CA LYS A 391 4.18 -19.22 7.75
C LYS A 391 3.19 -18.32 8.49
N ASN A 392 3.38 -17.00 8.39
CA ASN A 392 2.50 -16.04 9.04
C ASN A 392 1.12 -16.00 8.37
N LEU A 393 1.05 -15.98 7.03
CA LEU A 393 -0.21 -16.03 6.30
C LEU A 393 -1.04 -17.28 6.65
N LYS A 394 -0.41 -18.46 6.73
CA LYS A 394 -1.08 -19.69 7.17
C LYS A 394 -1.55 -19.58 8.62
N PHE A 395 -0.71 -19.08 9.52
CA PHE A 395 -1.03 -18.96 10.95
C PHE A 395 -2.18 -17.97 11.23
N PHE A 396 -2.14 -16.78 10.63
CA PHE A 396 -3.13 -15.73 10.87
C PHE A 396 -4.41 -15.91 10.05
N CYS A 397 -4.28 -16.43 8.82
CA CYS A 397 -5.36 -16.41 7.82
C CYS A 397 -5.80 -17.80 7.36
N GLY A 398 -5.37 -18.90 8.01
CA GLY A 398 -5.77 -20.27 7.64
C GLY A 398 -7.30 -20.45 7.47
N SER A 399 -8.07 -20.09 8.49
CA SER A 399 -9.54 -20.14 8.45
C SER A 399 -10.17 -19.20 7.42
N LEU A 400 -9.45 -18.14 7.04
CA LEU A 400 -9.89 -17.19 6.04
C LEU A 400 -9.74 -17.78 4.63
N TRP A 401 -8.66 -18.51 4.37
CA TRP A 401 -8.44 -19.21 3.11
C TRP A 401 -9.49 -20.30 2.87
N GLU A 402 -9.83 -21.07 3.90
CA GLU A 402 -10.88 -22.09 3.85
C GLU A 402 -12.24 -21.47 3.49
N GLN A 403 -12.61 -20.33 4.10
CA GLN A 403 -13.84 -19.62 3.76
C GLN A 403 -13.86 -19.12 2.32
N ILE A 404 -12.76 -18.53 1.83
CA ILE A 404 -12.68 -18.03 0.45
C ILE A 404 -12.90 -19.17 -0.56
N GLN A 405 -12.32 -20.34 -0.32
CA GLN A 405 -12.48 -21.51 -1.19
C GLN A 405 -13.92 -22.03 -1.24
N GLN A 406 -14.70 -21.84 -0.16
CA GLN A 406 -16.10 -22.26 -0.07
C GLN A 406 -17.07 -21.27 -0.73
N ILE A 407 -16.63 -20.04 -1.01
CA ILE A 407 -17.49 -18.99 -1.58
C ILE A 407 -17.40 -19.05 -3.11
N SER A 408 -18.36 -19.76 -3.71
CA SER A 408 -18.55 -19.82 -5.18
C SER A 408 -19.67 -18.89 -5.67
N GLU A 409 -20.59 -18.50 -4.80
CA GLU A 409 -21.76 -17.69 -5.13
C GLU A 409 -22.18 -16.78 -3.97
N ILE A 410 -22.58 -15.54 -4.26
CA ILE A 410 -23.17 -14.61 -3.30
C ILE A 410 -24.39 -13.92 -3.93
N ASP A 411 -25.54 -14.05 -3.28
CA ASP A 411 -26.81 -13.45 -3.70
C ASP A 411 -27.16 -13.74 -5.17
N GLY A 412 -27.04 -15.00 -5.61
CA GLY A 412 -27.34 -15.41 -6.99
C GLY A 412 -26.23 -15.15 -8.00
N ARG A 413 -25.13 -14.50 -7.60
CA ARG A 413 -24.03 -14.13 -8.50
C ARG A 413 -22.83 -15.02 -8.28
N LYS A 414 -22.33 -15.62 -9.37
CA LYS A 414 -21.12 -16.43 -9.35
C LYS A 414 -19.92 -15.57 -8.99
N VAL A 415 -19.17 -15.98 -7.97
CA VAL A 415 -17.96 -15.29 -7.54
C VAL A 415 -16.78 -15.74 -8.39
N LYS A 416 -16.05 -14.76 -8.93
CA LYS A 416 -14.78 -14.98 -9.64
C LYS A 416 -13.65 -14.36 -8.84
N TRP A 417 -12.89 -15.18 -8.13
CA TRP A 417 -11.76 -14.71 -7.34
C TRP A 417 -10.57 -14.36 -8.23
N PHE A 418 -9.85 -13.30 -7.84
CA PHE A 418 -8.57 -12.89 -8.38
C PHE A 418 -7.59 -12.75 -7.23
N LEU A 419 -6.35 -13.20 -7.43
CA LEU A 419 -5.28 -13.05 -6.45
C LEU A 419 -4.39 -11.87 -6.85
N GLY A 420 -4.27 -10.85 -6.00
CA GLY A 420 -3.37 -9.70 -6.22
C GLY A 420 -2.44 -9.44 -5.04
N GLY A 421 -1.57 -8.45 -5.20
CA GLY A 421 -0.56 -8.09 -4.19
C GLY A 421 0.83 -8.06 -4.81
N ASP A 422 1.80 -7.53 -4.06
CA ASP A 422 3.16 -7.48 -4.56
C ASP A 422 3.72 -8.90 -4.84
N LEU A 423 4.80 -8.99 -5.61
CA LEU A 423 5.37 -10.30 -5.97
C LEU A 423 5.78 -11.12 -4.74
N CYS A 424 6.15 -10.48 -3.62
CA CYS A 424 6.53 -11.20 -2.41
C CYS A 424 5.31 -11.89 -1.79
N PHE A 425 4.20 -11.19 -1.68
CA PHE A 425 2.92 -11.71 -1.24
C PHE A 425 2.45 -12.85 -2.16
N LEU A 426 2.46 -12.62 -3.49
CA LEU A 426 2.05 -13.63 -4.46
C LEU A 426 2.89 -14.92 -4.32
N TRP A 427 4.22 -14.80 -4.22
CA TRP A 427 5.08 -15.96 -4.01
C TRP A 427 4.75 -16.70 -2.71
N ALA A 428 4.50 -15.96 -1.62
CA ALA A 428 4.16 -16.57 -0.34
C ALA A 428 2.84 -17.35 -0.40
N VAL A 429 1.82 -16.82 -1.09
CA VAL A 429 0.51 -17.46 -1.26
C VAL A 429 0.62 -18.71 -2.12
N ILE A 430 1.31 -18.67 -3.27
CA ILE A 430 1.44 -19.84 -4.15
C ILE A 430 2.48 -20.86 -3.68
N GLY A 431 3.26 -20.53 -2.64
CA GLY A 431 4.29 -21.42 -2.10
C GLY A 431 5.60 -21.44 -2.88
N HIS A 432 5.89 -20.35 -3.58
CA HIS A 432 7.10 -20.12 -4.35
C HIS A 432 8.22 -19.51 -3.48
N CYS A 433 9.48 -19.90 -3.71
CA CYS A 433 10.64 -19.47 -2.90
C CYS A 433 11.15 -18.05 -3.22
N GLY A 434 10.58 -17.40 -4.23
CA GLY A 434 10.81 -16.02 -4.63
C GLY A 434 11.88 -15.83 -5.71
N SER A 435 11.86 -14.70 -6.42
CA SER A 435 12.67 -14.50 -7.64
C SER A 435 14.19 -14.59 -7.45
N ALA A 436 14.69 -14.36 -6.24
CA ALA A 436 16.12 -14.37 -5.98
C ALA A 436 16.67 -15.80 -5.87
N MET A 437 15.84 -16.75 -5.46
CA MET A 437 16.29 -18.09 -5.07
C MET A 437 16.04 -19.16 -6.13
N THR A 438 15.25 -18.87 -7.17
CA THR A 438 14.88 -19.90 -8.15
C THR A 438 15.44 -19.68 -9.54
N ALA A 439 15.60 -20.78 -10.27
CA ALA A 439 15.72 -20.80 -11.72
C ALA A 439 14.45 -20.31 -12.44
N PHE A 440 13.27 -20.32 -11.79
CA PHE A 440 11.97 -19.99 -12.41
C PHE A 440 11.26 -18.80 -11.74
N PRO A 441 11.75 -17.56 -11.92
CA PRO A 441 11.40 -16.46 -11.02
C PRO A 441 10.00 -15.85 -11.24
N SER A 442 9.24 -16.33 -12.23
CA SER A 442 7.86 -15.90 -12.51
C SER A 442 6.87 -16.67 -11.63
N PRO A 443 5.94 -15.97 -10.94
CA PRO A 443 4.87 -16.64 -10.22
C PRO A 443 3.80 -17.24 -11.15
N VAL A 444 3.76 -16.84 -12.43
CA VAL A 444 2.68 -17.18 -13.37
C VAL A 444 3.02 -18.38 -14.25
N CYS A 445 4.28 -18.51 -14.65
CA CYS A 445 4.72 -19.52 -15.62
C CYS A 445 6.04 -20.19 -15.20
N ASP A 446 6.42 -21.21 -15.95
CA ASP A 446 7.67 -21.98 -15.79
C ASP A 446 8.87 -21.40 -16.58
N CYS A 447 8.85 -20.12 -16.93
CA CYS A 447 9.97 -19.49 -17.61
C CYS A 447 11.23 -19.47 -16.75
N ARG A 448 12.35 -19.94 -17.31
CA ARG A 448 13.66 -19.87 -16.67
C ARG A 448 14.23 -18.47 -16.63
N LYS A 449 15.07 -18.19 -15.64
CA LYS A 449 15.69 -16.89 -15.36
C LYS A 449 16.55 -16.42 -16.53
N GLU A 450 17.28 -17.33 -17.16
CA GLU A 450 18.09 -17.09 -18.35
C GLU A 450 17.27 -16.71 -19.59
N HIS A 451 15.99 -17.06 -19.62
CA HIS A 451 15.11 -16.88 -20.79
C HIS A 451 14.00 -15.85 -20.56
N LEU A 452 14.01 -15.07 -19.48
CA LEU A 452 12.89 -14.21 -19.10
C LEU A 452 12.42 -13.24 -20.19
N ILE A 453 13.30 -12.75 -21.06
CA ILE A 453 12.89 -11.90 -22.19
C ILE A 453 12.69 -12.71 -23.47
N SER A 454 13.54 -13.70 -23.74
CA SER A 454 13.54 -14.48 -24.98
C SER A 454 12.55 -15.65 -25.00
N ALA A 455 11.76 -15.85 -23.95
CA ALA A 455 10.88 -17.00 -23.84
C ALA A 455 9.74 -16.93 -24.86
N GLU A 456 9.97 -17.50 -26.04
CA GLU A 456 8.92 -17.79 -27.03
C GLU A 456 7.93 -18.85 -26.52
N LYS A 457 8.33 -19.65 -25.52
CA LYS A 457 7.53 -20.75 -24.96
C LYS A 457 7.67 -20.80 -23.45
N CYS A 458 6.84 -20.05 -22.73
CA CYS A 458 6.58 -20.29 -21.31
C CYS A 458 5.19 -20.88 -21.14
N GLN A 459 5.06 -21.92 -20.31
CA GLN A 459 3.77 -22.51 -19.99
C GLN A 459 3.24 -21.91 -18.69
N LEU A 460 1.95 -21.58 -18.68
CA LEU A 460 1.29 -21.21 -17.43
C LEU A 460 1.41 -22.36 -16.45
N ARG A 461 1.72 -22.03 -15.19
CA ARG A 461 1.72 -23.02 -14.12
C ARG A 461 0.30 -23.52 -13.91
N SER A 462 0.14 -24.78 -13.52
CA SER A 462 -1.12 -25.31 -13.03
C SER A 462 -1.05 -25.50 -11.51
N VAL A 463 -2.20 -25.43 -10.84
CA VAL A 463 -2.29 -25.65 -9.40
C VAL A 463 -1.90 -27.09 -9.06
N GLN A 464 -2.36 -28.05 -9.85
CA GLN A 464 -2.06 -29.48 -9.67
C GLN A 464 -0.56 -29.75 -9.78
N GLU A 465 0.12 -29.09 -10.72
CA GLU A 465 1.57 -29.18 -10.82
C GLU A 465 2.22 -28.63 -9.56
N LEU A 466 1.81 -27.45 -9.07
CA LEU A 466 2.38 -26.90 -7.83
C LEU A 466 2.18 -27.79 -6.61
N GLU A 467 1.01 -28.40 -6.46
CA GLU A 467 0.72 -29.37 -5.40
C GLU A 467 1.64 -30.59 -5.51
N ARG A 468 1.76 -31.17 -6.71
CA ARG A 468 2.69 -32.29 -6.97
C ARG A 468 4.14 -31.92 -6.64
N GLN A 469 4.59 -30.73 -7.03
CA GLN A 469 5.93 -30.24 -6.74
C GLN A 469 6.17 -30.06 -5.23
N ALA A 470 5.16 -29.57 -4.51
CA ALA A 470 5.20 -29.41 -3.07
C ALA A 470 5.26 -30.74 -2.33
N ASP A 471 4.46 -31.72 -2.74
CA ASP A 471 4.45 -33.06 -2.14
C ASP A 471 5.81 -33.73 -2.32
N GLN A 472 6.40 -33.62 -3.52
CA GLN A 472 7.75 -34.11 -3.78
C GLN A 472 8.80 -33.45 -2.89
N PHE A 473 8.71 -32.13 -2.70
CA PHE A 473 9.61 -31.41 -1.79
C PHE A 473 9.44 -31.87 -0.33
N GLN A 474 8.20 -32.10 0.10
CA GLN A 474 7.91 -32.59 1.45
C GLN A 474 8.43 -34.01 1.68
N GLN A 475 8.26 -34.91 0.71
CA GLN A 475 8.78 -36.29 0.77
C GLN A 475 10.30 -36.30 0.91
N LEU A 476 11.02 -35.50 0.12
CA LEU A 476 12.48 -35.37 0.22
C LEU A 476 12.93 -34.83 1.58
N THR A 477 12.20 -33.84 2.11
CA THR A 477 12.50 -33.25 3.42
C THR A 477 12.29 -34.25 4.56
N GLN A 478 11.25 -35.10 4.46
CA GLN A 478 10.96 -36.15 5.43
C GLN A 478 11.96 -37.32 5.35
N GLY A 479 12.49 -37.62 4.17
CA GLY A 479 13.52 -38.65 3.95
C GLY A 479 14.91 -38.30 4.49
N GLY A 480 15.09 -37.13 5.11
CA GLY A 480 16.37 -36.69 5.69
C GLY A 480 17.36 -36.09 4.68
N ASP A 481 17.07 -36.13 3.38
CA ASP A 481 17.92 -35.57 2.33
C ASP A 481 17.66 -34.07 2.11
N LYS A 482 18.07 -33.27 3.11
CA LYS A 482 17.92 -31.82 3.09
C LYS A 482 18.64 -31.17 1.92
N ALA A 483 19.81 -31.69 1.52
CA ALA A 483 20.59 -31.13 0.43
C ALA A 483 19.87 -31.28 -0.91
N THR A 484 19.31 -32.46 -1.19
CA THR A 484 18.51 -32.68 -2.41
C THR A 484 17.21 -31.88 -2.38
N ALA A 485 16.55 -31.78 -1.22
CA ALA A 485 15.35 -30.94 -1.07
C ALA A 485 15.67 -29.46 -1.38
N GLU A 486 16.75 -28.91 -0.84
CA GLU A 486 17.19 -27.54 -1.10
C GLU A 486 17.58 -27.33 -2.56
N ALA A 487 18.39 -28.22 -3.15
CA ALA A 487 18.75 -28.16 -4.57
C ALA A 487 17.51 -28.19 -5.47
N ARG A 488 16.51 -29.00 -5.11
CA ARG A 488 15.25 -29.10 -5.84
C ARG A 488 14.36 -27.87 -5.66
N ALA A 489 14.32 -27.26 -4.47
CA ALA A 489 13.64 -25.98 -4.24
C ALA A 489 14.24 -24.84 -5.10
N LEU A 490 15.56 -24.80 -5.22
CA LEU A 490 16.24 -23.85 -6.11
C LEU A 490 15.91 -24.12 -7.58
N THR A 491 15.86 -25.40 -7.94
CA THR A 491 15.58 -25.82 -9.32
C THR A 491 14.13 -25.56 -9.70
N MET A 492 13.15 -25.93 -8.89
CA MET A 492 11.72 -25.90 -9.23
C MET A 492 11.02 -24.59 -8.83
N GLY A 493 11.57 -23.89 -7.83
CA GLY A 493 11.02 -22.65 -7.30
C GLY A 493 9.86 -22.80 -6.33
N ILE A 494 9.38 -24.02 -6.10
CA ILE A 494 8.18 -24.32 -5.30
C ILE A 494 8.59 -25.16 -4.10
N VAL A 495 8.18 -24.72 -2.91
CA VAL A 495 8.58 -25.35 -1.63
C VAL A 495 7.39 -25.85 -0.82
N CYS A 496 6.16 -25.58 -1.28
CA CYS A 496 4.93 -25.91 -0.56
C CYS A 496 3.68 -25.65 -1.42
N ALA A 497 2.57 -26.32 -1.10
CA ALA A 497 1.33 -26.24 -1.87
C ALA A 497 0.70 -24.83 -1.82
N PRO A 498 -0.05 -24.35 -2.81
CA PRO A 498 -0.71 -23.04 -2.71
C PRO A 498 -1.63 -22.89 -1.49
N LEU A 499 -1.74 -21.69 -0.90
CA LEU A 499 -2.72 -21.41 0.18
C LEU A 499 -4.15 -21.25 -0.37
N LEU A 500 -4.28 -20.96 -1.67
CA LEU A 500 -5.55 -20.77 -2.38
C LEU A 500 -5.55 -21.58 -3.69
N PRO A 501 -5.60 -22.92 -3.63
CA PRO A 501 -5.60 -23.77 -4.82
C PRO A 501 -6.84 -23.59 -5.70
N SER A 502 -7.92 -22.97 -5.19
CA SER A 502 -9.12 -22.68 -5.97
C SER A 502 -8.97 -21.54 -6.98
N ILE A 503 -7.88 -20.75 -6.91
CA ILE A 503 -7.63 -19.62 -7.83
C ILE A 503 -6.61 -20.06 -8.87
N SER A 504 -7.01 -20.03 -10.15
CA SER A 504 -6.12 -20.40 -11.25
C SER A 504 -5.07 -19.31 -11.53
N PHE A 505 -4.00 -19.65 -12.25
CA PHE A 505 -2.93 -18.69 -12.57
C PHE A 505 -3.37 -17.60 -13.54
N GLU A 506 -4.36 -17.89 -14.38
CA GLU A 506 -5.04 -16.89 -15.20
C GLU A 506 -5.71 -15.82 -14.34
N GLN A 507 -6.16 -16.18 -13.15
CA GLN A 507 -6.81 -15.27 -12.20
C GLN A 507 -5.81 -14.54 -11.29
N MET A 508 -4.51 -14.68 -11.53
CA MET A 508 -3.47 -13.92 -10.81
C MET A 508 -3.25 -12.57 -11.46
N LEU A 509 -3.39 -11.50 -10.68
CA LEU A 509 -3.16 -10.14 -11.14
C LEU A 509 -1.67 -9.90 -11.31
N LEU A 510 -1.29 -9.27 -12.42
CA LEU A 510 0.11 -9.08 -12.83
C LEU A 510 0.79 -7.86 -12.18
N ALA A 511 0.17 -7.28 -11.15
CA ALA A 511 0.68 -6.13 -10.40
C ALA A 511 1.20 -4.97 -11.28
N PRO A 512 0.44 -4.42 -12.25
CA PRO A 512 0.97 -3.43 -13.19
C PRO A 512 1.64 -2.24 -12.50
N PHE A 513 1.04 -1.72 -11.42
CA PHE A 513 1.64 -0.66 -10.60
C PHE A 513 3.09 -0.99 -10.19
N HIS A 514 3.32 -2.16 -9.61
CA HIS A 514 4.66 -2.56 -9.18
C HIS A 514 5.57 -2.95 -10.34
N VAL A 515 5.04 -3.45 -11.46
CA VAL A 515 5.81 -3.69 -12.70
C VAL A 515 6.44 -2.39 -13.18
N PHE A 516 5.64 -1.36 -13.46
CA PHE A 516 6.15 -0.07 -13.92
C PHE A 516 7.03 0.61 -12.87
N GLN A 517 6.65 0.59 -11.60
CA GLN A 517 7.47 1.16 -10.53
C GLN A 517 8.84 0.46 -10.45
N GLY A 518 8.89 -0.87 -10.61
CA GLY A 518 10.12 -1.64 -10.53
C GLY A 518 11.05 -1.41 -11.72
N LEU A 519 10.50 -1.41 -12.94
CA LEU A 519 11.26 -1.19 -14.18
C LEU A 519 11.73 0.27 -14.27
N GLY A 520 10.84 1.24 -14.01
CA GLY A 520 11.19 2.66 -14.00
C GLY A 520 12.30 2.99 -12.99
N ASN A 521 12.23 2.45 -11.77
CA ASN A 521 13.31 2.65 -10.79
C ASN A 521 14.64 1.98 -11.19
N ALA A 522 14.61 0.90 -11.99
CA ALA A 522 15.85 0.30 -12.51
C ALA A 522 16.49 1.21 -13.57
N LEU A 523 15.68 1.75 -14.48
CA LEU A 523 16.14 2.66 -15.53
C LEU A 523 16.62 4.01 -14.97
N ILE A 524 15.94 4.57 -13.96
CA ILE A 524 16.38 5.81 -13.30
C ILE A 524 17.77 5.64 -12.67
N LYS A 525 18.09 4.47 -12.13
CA LYS A 525 19.42 4.22 -11.56
C LYS A 525 20.54 4.34 -12.59
N GLU A 526 20.27 4.00 -13.84
CA GLU A 526 21.21 4.16 -14.95
C GLU A 526 21.35 5.63 -15.38
N LEU A 527 20.27 6.42 -15.31
CA LEU A 527 20.33 7.87 -15.56
C LEU A 527 21.05 8.64 -14.43
N GLU A 528 21.04 8.11 -13.22
CA GLU A 528 21.61 8.75 -12.03
C GLU A 528 23.09 8.42 -11.80
N VAL A 529 23.84 8.17 -12.89
CA VAL A 529 25.28 7.90 -12.87
C VAL A 529 26.03 9.07 -13.51
N GLY A 530 27.11 9.52 -12.87
CA GLY A 530 28.00 10.55 -13.41
C GLY A 530 27.30 11.90 -13.63
N GLU A 531 27.61 12.55 -14.74
CA GLU A 531 27.13 13.90 -15.11
C GLU A 531 25.62 13.92 -15.39
N ASN A 532 25.05 12.79 -15.82
CA ASN A 532 23.61 12.66 -16.08
C ASN A 532 22.75 12.80 -14.81
N ALA A 533 23.32 12.53 -13.63
CA ALA A 533 22.57 12.51 -12.38
C ALA A 533 21.97 13.87 -12.04
N GLU A 534 22.71 14.96 -12.29
CA GLU A 534 22.20 16.30 -12.01
C GLU A 534 21.10 16.70 -12.98
N ILE A 535 21.30 16.44 -14.28
CA ILE A 535 20.32 16.70 -15.35
C ILE A 535 19.01 15.97 -15.07
N ALA A 536 19.08 14.67 -14.78
CA ALA A 536 17.92 13.86 -14.41
C ALA A 536 17.17 14.44 -13.20
N GLN A 537 17.90 14.79 -12.14
CA GLN A 537 17.30 15.34 -10.93
C GLN A 537 16.67 16.73 -11.14
N GLN A 538 17.28 17.59 -11.95
CA GLN A 538 16.70 18.88 -12.32
C GLN A 538 15.40 18.67 -13.10
N PHE A 539 15.38 17.75 -14.05
CA PHE A 539 14.18 17.38 -14.79
C PHE A 539 13.07 16.84 -13.87
N PHE A 540 13.40 15.89 -12.98
CA PHE A 540 12.44 15.32 -12.03
C PHE A 540 11.82 16.39 -11.12
N ARG A 541 12.62 17.36 -10.65
CA ARG A 541 12.09 18.51 -9.88
C ARG A 541 11.12 19.35 -10.71
N ARG A 542 11.46 19.62 -11.98
CA ARG A 542 10.65 20.43 -12.91
C ARG A 542 9.25 19.82 -13.12
N ILE A 543 9.16 18.51 -13.31
CA ILE A 543 7.86 17.81 -13.48
C ILE A 543 7.17 17.47 -12.14
N GLY A 544 7.76 17.87 -11.01
CA GLY A 544 7.25 17.58 -9.68
C GLY A 544 7.22 16.08 -9.34
N ALA A 545 8.17 15.31 -9.87
CA ALA A 545 8.46 13.94 -9.47
C ALA A 545 9.27 13.95 -8.17
N ARG A 546 8.81 13.20 -7.16
CA ARG A 546 9.40 13.18 -5.81
C ARG A 546 9.85 11.78 -5.43
N ARG A 547 10.98 11.67 -4.73
CA ARG A 547 11.41 10.40 -4.12
C ARG A 547 10.58 10.05 -2.89
N GLU A 548 10.59 8.78 -2.53
CA GLU A 548 10.01 8.33 -1.27
C GLU A 548 10.80 8.90 -0.07
N ALA A 549 10.08 9.45 0.90
CA ALA A 549 10.71 10.00 2.11
C ALA A 549 11.49 8.94 2.92
N PHE A 550 11.00 7.69 2.90
CA PHE A 550 11.59 6.57 3.65
C PHE A 550 12.65 5.81 2.85
N ARG A 551 12.40 5.59 1.55
CA ARG A 551 13.37 4.99 0.62
C ARG A 551 14.00 6.10 -0.20
N LYS A 552 14.97 6.82 0.39
CA LYS A 552 15.65 7.98 -0.22
C LYS A 552 16.20 7.74 -1.64
N ARG A 553 16.27 6.49 -2.11
CA ARG A 553 16.77 6.11 -3.44
C ARG A 553 15.69 5.79 -4.47
N ASP A 554 14.47 5.43 -4.05
CA ASP A 554 13.45 4.97 -4.99
C ASP A 554 12.37 6.04 -5.20
N MET A 555 11.85 6.11 -6.43
CA MET A 555 10.71 6.95 -6.80
C MET A 555 9.40 6.25 -6.41
N THR A 556 8.43 7.05 -5.95
CA THR A 556 7.05 6.59 -5.75
C THR A 556 6.44 6.18 -7.09
N GLY A 557 5.42 5.31 -7.09
CA GLY A 557 4.69 4.97 -8.32
C GLY A 557 4.10 6.19 -9.04
N ASN A 558 3.61 7.19 -8.31
CA ASN A 558 3.13 8.46 -8.90
C ASN A 558 4.24 9.23 -9.60
N SER A 559 5.45 9.24 -9.02
CA SER A 559 6.61 9.89 -9.63
C SER A 559 7.08 9.15 -10.87
N ILE A 560 7.12 7.80 -10.81
CA ILE A 560 7.44 6.98 -11.98
C ILE A 560 6.46 7.26 -13.12
N ARG A 561 5.14 7.26 -12.84
CA ARG A 561 4.13 7.59 -13.86
C ARG A 561 4.38 8.94 -14.52
N LYS A 562 4.69 9.98 -13.75
CA LYS A 562 5.04 11.30 -14.31
C LYS A 562 6.29 11.25 -15.19
N ILE A 563 7.32 10.54 -14.74
CA ILE A 563 8.57 10.40 -15.50
C ILE A 563 8.31 9.67 -16.82
N LEU A 564 7.55 8.57 -16.80
CA LEU A 564 7.22 7.81 -18.02
C LEU A 564 6.39 8.64 -19.01
N ILE A 565 5.45 9.47 -18.53
CA ILE A 565 4.65 10.38 -19.38
C ILE A 565 5.53 11.43 -20.08
N HIS A 566 6.60 11.89 -19.43
CA HIS A 566 7.46 12.96 -19.94
C HIS A 566 8.82 12.45 -20.45
N ALA A 567 8.96 11.14 -20.69
CA ALA A 567 10.24 10.53 -21.05
C ALA A 567 10.83 11.10 -22.37
N ASP A 568 10.00 11.37 -23.37
CA ASP A 568 10.42 11.96 -24.65
C ASP A 568 11.05 13.35 -24.47
N GLN A 569 10.53 14.15 -23.54
CA GLN A 569 11.07 15.49 -23.24
C GLN A 569 12.40 15.43 -22.50
N MET A 570 12.68 14.30 -21.84
CA MET A 570 13.87 14.06 -21.06
C MET A 570 15.05 13.65 -21.95
N GLU A 571 14.77 12.92 -23.04
CA GLU A 571 15.78 12.46 -24.00
C GLU A 571 16.62 13.61 -24.56
N ALA A 572 15.95 14.71 -24.95
CA ALA A 572 16.61 15.90 -25.52
C ALA A 572 17.59 16.60 -24.56
N LEU A 573 17.59 16.27 -23.28
CA LEU A 573 18.48 16.87 -22.27
C LEU A 573 19.79 16.10 -22.11
N PHE A 574 19.91 14.90 -22.66
CA PHE A 574 21.08 14.06 -22.49
C PHE A 574 21.92 14.01 -23.76
N GLU A 575 23.23 14.17 -23.60
CA GLU A 575 24.17 14.09 -24.71
C GLU A 575 24.58 12.66 -25.02
N THR A 576 24.65 11.78 -24.01
CA THR A 576 25.12 10.41 -24.19
C THR A 576 24.04 9.52 -24.81
N GLU A 577 24.43 8.71 -25.80
CA GLU A 577 23.52 7.77 -26.47
C GLU A 577 22.88 6.80 -25.48
N TRP A 578 23.62 6.30 -24.48
CA TRP A 578 23.05 5.43 -23.45
C TRP A 578 21.90 6.09 -22.67
N ALA A 579 22.07 7.34 -22.25
CA ALA A 579 21.00 8.03 -21.51
C ALA A 579 19.78 8.29 -22.41
N LYS A 580 19.98 8.61 -23.69
CA LYS A 580 18.89 8.70 -24.67
C LYS A 580 18.16 7.36 -24.84
N THR A 581 18.89 6.26 -25.02
CA THR A 581 18.30 4.91 -25.10
C THR A 581 17.48 4.57 -23.84
N ILE A 582 17.95 4.96 -22.65
CA ILE A 582 17.19 4.78 -21.41
C ILE A 582 15.91 5.63 -21.40
N CYS A 583 15.95 6.88 -21.89
CA CYS A 583 14.76 7.72 -22.02
C CYS A 583 13.76 7.12 -23.01
N GLN A 584 14.21 6.65 -24.17
CA GLN A 584 13.38 5.96 -25.17
C GLN A 584 12.75 4.68 -24.59
N THR A 585 13.52 3.91 -23.81
CA THR A 585 13.01 2.74 -23.07
C THR A 585 11.87 3.15 -22.13
N MET A 586 12.04 4.24 -21.39
CA MET A 586 10.99 4.79 -20.51
C MET A 586 9.77 5.28 -21.30
N ALA A 587 9.96 5.85 -22.49
CA ALA A 587 8.87 6.28 -23.35
C ALA A 587 8.02 5.10 -23.83
N HIS A 588 8.64 3.99 -24.25
CA HIS A 588 7.92 2.74 -24.56
C HIS A 588 7.13 2.22 -23.35
N LEU A 589 7.72 2.22 -22.16
CA LEU A 589 6.99 1.88 -20.93
C LEU A 589 5.81 2.83 -20.67
N GLY A 590 5.96 4.13 -20.95
CA GLY A 590 4.90 5.12 -20.85
C GLY A 590 3.73 4.83 -21.79
N LYS A 591 4.02 4.45 -23.04
CA LYS A 591 3.01 4.04 -24.03
C LYS A 591 2.22 2.82 -23.56
N ILE A 592 2.87 1.82 -22.96
CA ILE A 592 2.19 0.63 -22.44
C ILE A 592 1.38 0.97 -21.17
N GLN A 593 1.90 1.86 -20.31
CA GLN A 593 1.26 2.23 -19.04
C GLN A 593 -0.14 2.84 -19.23
N ILE A 594 -0.44 3.47 -20.38
CA ILE A 594 -1.75 4.10 -20.60
C ILE A 594 -2.92 3.10 -20.54
N PHE A 595 -2.65 1.81 -20.81
CA PHE A 595 -3.63 0.72 -20.79
C PHE A 595 -3.86 0.15 -19.39
N THR A 596 -3.14 0.62 -18.36
CA THR A 596 -3.28 0.14 -16.98
C THR A 596 -4.24 1.01 -16.17
N LYS A 597 -5.13 1.72 -16.85
CA LYS A 597 -6.20 2.50 -16.22
C LYS A 597 -7.20 1.55 -15.55
N ALA A 598 -7.91 2.08 -14.55
CA ALA A 598 -8.92 1.36 -13.79
C ALA A 598 -10.24 1.26 -14.59
N GLN A 599 -10.20 0.62 -15.76
CA GLN A 599 -11.32 0.50 -16.69
C GLN A 599 -11.28 -0.84 -17.43
N LEU A 600 -12.40 -1.19 -18.05
CA LEU A 600 -12.43 -2.25 -19.07
C LEU A 600 -11.75 -1.75 -20.34
N LEU A 601 -11.04 -2.65 -21.01
CA LEU A 601 -10.35 -2.40 -22.26
C LEU A 601 -11.27 -2.78 -23.43
N SER A 602 -11.45 -1.85 -24.34
CA SER A 602 -12.12 -2.12 -25.62
C SER A 602 -11.27 -3.03 -26.51
N PRO A 603 -11.82 -3.63 -27.57
CA PRO A 603 -11.02 -4.38 -28.55
C PRO A 603 -9.85 -3.55 -29.10
N GLY A 604 -10.07 -2.28 -29.45
CA GLY A 604 -9.01 -1.38 -29.92
C GLY A 604 -7.96 -1.06 -28.85
N ASP A 605 -8.34 -0.97 -27.57
CA ASP A 605 -7.36 -0.84 -26.49
C ASP A 605 -6.48 -2.10 -26.35
N LEU A 606 -7.07 -3.28 -26.56
CA LEU A 606 -6.33 -4.55 -26.50
C LEU A 606 -5.34 -4.68 -27.67
N ASP A 607 -5.77 -4.31 -28.88
CA ASP A 607 -4.89 -4.27 -30.07
C ASP A 607 -3.78 -3.23 -29.90
N GLY A 608 -4.11 -2.07 -29.32
CA GLY A 608 -3.14 -1.02 -29.00
C GLY A 608 -2.13 -1.46 -27.94
N LEU A 609 -2.56 -2.19 -26.91
CA LEU A 609 -1.66 -2.75 -25.89
C LEU A 609 -0.68 -3.76 -26.50
N GLU A 610 -1.18 -4.67 -27.33
CA GLU A 610 -0.36 -5.67 -28.02
C GLU A 610 0.67 -5.00 -28.94
N THR A 611 0.21 -4.07 -29.79
CA THR A 611 1.09 -3.27 -30.65
C THR A 611 2.17 -2.53 -29.86
N ALA A 612 1.82 -1.91 -28.72
CA ALA A 612 2.80 -1.20 -27.89
C ALA A 612 3.83 -2.13 -27.25
N ILE A 613 3.43 -3.35 -26.87
CA ILE A 613 4.34 -4.38 -26.33
C ILE A 613 5.25 -4.92 -27.43
N ASP A 614 4.74 -5.17 -28.64
CA ASP A 614 5.53 -5.68 -29.76
C ASP A 614 6.55 -4.65 -30.24
N GLN A 615 6.16 -3.38 -30.34
CA GLN A 615 7.10 -2.28 -30.58
C GLN A 615 8.19 -2.21 -29.50
N PHE A 616 7.83 -2.45 -28.24
CA PHE A 616 8.81 -2.47 -27.16
C PHE A 616 9.74 -3.69 -27.25
N LYS A 617 9.24 -4.87 -27.63
CA LYS A 617 10.08 -6.06 -27.90
C LYS A 617 11.08 -5.79 -29.02
N ALA A 618 10.62 -5.27 -30.16
CA ALA A 618 11.48 -4.91 -31.28
C ALA A 618 12.58 -3.92 -30.87
N PHE A 619 12.22 -2.88 -30.10
CA PHE A 619 13.19 -1.94 -29.55
C PHE A 619 14.22 -2.63 -28.62
N LEU A 620 13.78 -3.58 -27.78
CA LEU A 620 14.71 -4.35 -26.93
C LEU A 620 15.61 -5.29 -27.73
N ASP A 621 15.16 -5.81 -28.87
CA ASP A 621 15.99 -6.60 -29.78
C ASP A 621 17.08 -5.73 -30.44
N GLU A 622 16.76 -4.48 -30.77
CA GLU A 622 17.70 -3.48 -31.29
C GLU A 622 18.65 -2.92 -30.23
N GLN A 623 18.32 -3.05 -28.94
CA GLN A 623 19.07 -2.48 -27.82
C GLN A 623 19.59 -3.54 -26.82
N PRO A 624 20.65 -4.31 -27.16
CA PRO A 624 21.12 -5.44 -26.35
C PRO A 624 21.50 -5.09 -24.91
N MET A 625 22.02 -3.87 -24.67
CA MET A 625 22.39 -3.43 -23.32
C MET A 625 21.15 -3.22 -22.44
N VAL A 626 20.10 -2.60 -22.97
CA VAL A 626 18.82 -2.45 -22.26
C VAL A 626 18.17 -3.81 -22.05
N ARG A 627 18.19 -4.67 -23.08
CA ARG A 627 17.71 -6.05 -22.97
C ARG A 627 18.41 -6.78 -21.82
N THR A 628 19.72 -6.66 -21.71
CA THR A 628 20.51 -7.29 -20.64
C THR A 628 20.19 -6.72 -19.26
N LEU A 629 19.96 -5.40 -19.17
CA LEU A 629 19.55 -4.73 -17.94
C LEU A 629 18.19 -5.26 -17.44
N LEU A 630 17.24 -5.44 -18.37
CA LEU A 630 15.87 -5.87 -18.04
C LEU A 630 15.72 -7.40 -17.96
N SER A 631 16.60 -8.19 -18.59
CA SER A 631 16.47 -9.65 -18.68
C SER A 631 16.48 -10.34 -17.33
N LYS A 632 17.11 -9.73 -16.33
CA LYS A 632 17.17 -10.27 -14.96
C LYS A 632 15.94 -9.91 -14.12
N LYS A 633 14.94 -9.23 -14.68
CA LYS A 633 13.77 -8.70 -13.95
C LYS A 633 12.52 -9.52 -14.30
N THR A 634 11.97 -10.25 -13.32
CA THR A 634 10.65 -10.91 -13.44
C THR A 634 9.57 -9.94 -13.93
N LYS A 635 9.61 -8.68 -13.50
CA LYS A 635 8.65 -7.65 -13.91
C LYS A 635 8.69 -7.36 -15.42
N ALA A 636 9.87 -7.43 -16.05
CA ALA A 636 9.98 -7.27 -17.51
C ALA A 636 9.34 -8.46 -18.22
N HIS A 637 9.59 -9.69 -17.74
CA HIS A 637 8.96 -10.89 -18.26
C HIS A 637 7.42 -10.85 -18.17
N LEU A 638 6.86 -10.46 -17.02
CA LEU A 638 5.41 -10.30 -16.85
C LEU A 638 4.82 -9.31 -17.85
N LEU A 639 5.48 -8.17 -18.06
CA LEU A 639 5.05 -7.16 -19.02
C LEU A 639 5.06 -7.69 -20.46
N LEU A 640 6.15 -8.34 -20.88
CA LEU A 640 6.34 -8.73 -22.29
C LEU A 640 5.50 -9.96 -22.69
N HIS A 641 5.24 -10.87 -21.76
CA HIS A 641 4.67 -12.18 -22.08
C HIS A 641 3.29 -12.42 -21.49
N HIS A 642 2.93 -11.75 -20.39
CA HIS A 642 1.68 -12.07 -19.67
C HIS A 642 0.64 -10.94 -19.73
N PHE A 643 1.02 -9.69 -20.00
CA PHE A 643 0.07 -8.57 -20.04
C PHE A 643 -0.99 -8.73 -21.14
N VAL A 644 -0.58 -9.04 -22.38
CA VAL A 644 -1.53 -9.19 -23.50
C VAL A 644 -2.47 -10.39 -23.27
N PRO A 645 -1.98 -11.62 -22.98
CA PRO A 645 -2.88 -12.75 -22.74
C PRO A 645 -3.88 -12.48 -21.60
N PHE A 646 -3.39 -11.93 -20.48
CA PHE A 646 -4.24 -11.57 -19.35
C PHE A 646 -5.30 -10.54 -19.73
N ALA A 647 -4.91 -9.45 -20.41
CA ALA A 647 -5.82 -8.40 -20.83
C ALA A 647 -6.86 -8.92 -21.84
N ARG A 648 -6.46 -9.78 -22.79
CA ARG A 648 -7.37 -10.40 -23.76
C ARG A 648 -8.40 -11.31 -23.07
N GLN A 649 -7.98 -12.08 -22.07
CA GLN A 649 -8.84 -12.98 -21.31
C GLN A 649 -9.81 -12.24 -20.39
N HIS A 650 -9.32 -11.23 -19.67
CA HIS A 650 -10.08 -10.57 -18.60
C HIS A 650 -10.70 -9.23 -19.00
N LYS A 651 -10.32 -8.69 -20.16
CA LYS A 651 -10.75 -7.38 -20.68
C LYS A 651 -10.39 -6.22 -19.75
N PHE A 652 -9.39 -6.37 -18.90
CA PHE A 652 -8.81 -5.31 -18.09
C PHE A 652 -7.36 -5.62 -17.74
N LEU A 653 -6.62 -4.58 -17.35
CA LEU A 653 -5.28 -4.72 -16.77
C LEU A 653 -5.17 -3.99 -15.44
N GLY A 654 -5.76 -2.78 -15.34
CA GLY A 654 -5.68 -1.94 -14.14
C GLY A 654 -6.94 -1.90 -13.26
N LEU A 655 -8.01 -2.63 -13.58
CA LEU A 655 -9.29 -2.55 -12.85
C LEU A 655 -9.19 -3.00 -11.39
N LEU A 656 -8.35 -4.00 -11.12
CA LEU A 656 -8.12 -4.56 -9.78
C LEU A 656 -6.68 -4.31 -9.30
N ASP A 657 -6.05 -3.22 -9.75
CA ASP A 657 -4.64 -2.92 -9.44
C ASP A 657 -4.38 -2.71 -7.93
N GLU A 658 -3.11 -2.74 -7.54
CA GLU A 658 -2.65 -2.62 -6.15
C GLU A 658 -2.59 -1.18 -5.64
N GLN A 659 -2.94 -0.20 -6.48
CA GLN A 659 -2.95 1.21 -6.08
C GLN A 659 -3.84 1.50 -4.87
N GLY A 660 -4.97 0.80 -4.75
CA GLY A 660 -5.83 0.89 -3.57
C GLY A 660 -5.13 0.39 -2.32
N ASP A 661 -4.35 -0.69 -2.45
CA ASP A 661 -3.59 -1.31 -1.36
C ASP A 661 -2.49 -0.35 -0.88
N GLU A 662 -1.69 0.21 -1.79
CA GLU A 662 -0.67 1.23 -1.46
C GLU A 662 -1.28 2.48 -0.81
N ALA A 663 -2.41 2.95 -1.33
CA ALA A 663 -3.13 4.09 -0.73
C ALA A 663 -3.62 3.76 0.69
N LEU A 664 -4.02 2.51 0.96
CA LEU A 664 -4.40 2.05 2.29
C LEU A 664 -3.23 2.13 3.28
N HIS A 665 -1.97 1.88 2.86
CA HIS A 665 -0.82 2.11 3.74
C HIS A 665 -0.71 3.57 4.18
N SER A 666 -0.98 4.52 3.29
CA SER A 666 -0.95 5.94 3.63
C SER A 666 -2.07 6.35 4.57
N VAL A 667 -3.28 5.79 4.40
CA VAL A 667 -4.41 5.97 5.33
C VAL A 667 -4.04 5.39 6.70
N TRP A 668 -3.56 4.14 6.73
CA TRP A 668 -3.21 3.43 7.96
C TRP A 668 -2.15 4.18 8.77
N ARG A 669 -1.09 4.68 8.12
CA ARG A 669 -0.04 5.49 8.78
C ARG A 669 -0.59 6.74 9.43
N ARG A 670 -1.47 7.45 8.72
CA ARG A 670 -2.06 8.69 9.21
C ARG A 670 -2.85 8.41 10.48
N LEU A 671 -3.67 7.37 10.43
CA LEU A 671 -4.47 6.91 11.56
C LEU A 671 -3.61 6.42 12.74
N GLU A 672 -2.54 5.66 12.46
CA GLU A 672 -1.57 5.24 13.46
C GLU A 672 -0.99 6.45 14.21
N GLN A 673 -0.59 7.49 13.49
CA GLN A 673 -0.07 8.71 14.10
C GLN A 673 -1.10 9.47 14.93
N LEU A 674 -2.37 9.46 14.52
CA LEU A 674 -3.47 10.08 15.27
C LEU A 674 -3.74 9.34 16.60
N TRP A 675 -3.51 8.03 16.64
CA TRP A 675 -3.81 7.17 17.80
C TRP A 675 -2.59 6.58 18.48
N LYS A 676 -1.38 7.10 18.20
CA LYS A 676 -0.11 6.59 18.75
C LYS A 676 -0.01 6.56 20.29
N THR A 677 -0.92 7.25 20.97
CA THR A 677 -0.99 7.28 22.45
C THR A 677 -1.95 6.24 23.01
N MET A 678 -2.71 5.54 22.15
CA MET A 678 -3.61 4.46 22.55
C MET A 678 -2.83 3.14 22.64
N PRO A 679 -3.29 2.17 23.46
CA PRO A 679 -2.78 0.80 23.39
C PRO A 679 -2.98 0.21 21.99
N ASP A 680 -2.02 -0.60 21.52
CA ASP A 680 -2.00 -1.14 20.15
C ASP A 680 -3.32 -1.80 19.72
N ALA A 681 -4.00 -2.49 20.64
CA ALA A 681 -5.27 -3.18 20.35
C ALA A 681 -6.41 -2.19 20.09
N GLU A 682 -6.48 -1.12 20.90
CA GLU A 682 -7.47 -0.07 20.71
C GLU A 682 -7.13 0.77 19.48
N GLN A 683 -5.85 1.03 19.23
CA GLN A 683 -5.40 1.69 18.02
C GLN A 683 -5.83 0.92 16.76
N MET A 684 -5.57 -0.39 16.70
CA MET A 684 -5.97 -1.25 15.58
C MET A 684 -7.49 -1.27 15.41
N ARG A 685 -8.24 -1.37 16.51
CA ARG A 685 -9.71 -1.28 16.49
C ARG A 685 -10.20 0.02 15.86
N GLN A 686 -9.66 1.17 16.29
CA GLN A 686 -10.03 2.47 15.75
C GLN A 686 -9.65 2.60 14.26
N GLN A 687 -8.54 2.00 13.83
CA GLN A 687 -8.13 1.91 12.41
C GLN A 687 -9.14 1.15 11.57
N LEU A 688 -9.53 -0.03 12.03
CA LEU A 688 -10.54 -0.85 11.35
C LEU A 688 -11.90 -0.15 11.31
N GLU A 689 -12.34 0.44 12.42
CA GLU A 689 -13.61 1.17 12.49
C GLU A 689 -13.65 2.33 11.50
N HIS A 690 -12.62 3.18 11.48
CA HIS A 690 -12.52 4.28 10.52
C HIS A 690 -12.53 3.77 9.08
N HIS A 691 -11.82 2.67 8.82
CA HIS A 691 -11.73 2.10 7.49
C HIS A 691 -13.07 1.52 7.00
N PHE A 692 -13.80 0.80 7.86
CA PHE A 692 -15.14 0.29 7.53
C PHE A 692 -16.15 1.40 7.32
N VAL A 693 -16.09 2.50 8.08
CA VAL A 693 -16.89 3.70 7.81
C VAL A 693 -16.57 4.27 6.43
N SER A 694 -15.28 4.31 6.06
CA SER A 694 -14.85 4.75 4.73
C SER A 694 -15.36 3.83 3.61
N ASN A 695 -15.34 2.51 3.82
CA ASN A 695 -15.94 1.54 2.89
C ASN A 695 -17.45 1.79 2.73
N TRP A 696 -18.19 1.92 3.84
CA TRP A 696 -19.63 2.18 3.83
C TRP A 696 -20.00 3.49 3.10
N LEU A 697 -19.25 4.56 3.34
CA LEU A 697 -19.46 5.84 2.64
C LEU A 697 -19.24 5.73 1.13
N MET A 698 -18.30 4.88 0.69
CA MET A 698 -18.13 4.58 -0.73
C MET A 698 -19.29 3.75 -1.25
N ASP A 699 -19.61 2.66 -0.57
CA ASP A 699 -20.61 1.68 -1.01
C ASP A 699 -22.00 2.33 -1.11
N THR A 700 -22.30 3.34 -0.28
CA THR A 700 -23.54 4.13 -0.36
C THR A 700 -23.51 5.30 -1.33
N GLY A 701 -22.40 5.55 -2.03
CA GLY A 701 -22.27 6.67 -2.98
C GLY A 701 -22.15 8.06 -2.32
N ARG A 702 -22.33 8.12 -1.00
CA ARG A 702 -22.21 9.35 -0.19
C ARG A 702 -20.85 10.00 -0.33
N LEU A 703 -19.78 9.22 -0.48
CA LEU A 703 -18.44 9.76 -0.70
C LEU A 703 -18.37 10.60 -1.99
N ASP A 704 -19.16 10.28 -3.00
CA ASP A 704 -19.16 10.94 -4.30
C ASP A 704 -20.03 12.19 -4.28
N GLU A 705 -21.21 12.10 -3.66
CA GLU A 705 -22.05 13.27 -3.35
C GLU A 705 -21.24 14.35 -2.63
N LEU A 706 -20.33 13.96 -1.75
CA LEU A 706 -19.51 14.89 -0.99
C LEU A 706 -18.40 15.52 -1.79
N LYS A 707 -17.76 14.75 -2.67
CA LYS A 707 -16.73 15.28 -3.56
C LYS A 707 -17.35 16.24 -4.57
N LEU A 708 -18.51 15.89 -5.12
CA LEU A 708 -19.27 16.75 -6.01
C LEU A 708 -19.64 18.05 -5.29
N ARG A 709 -20.22 17.97 -4.09
CA ARG A 709 -20.49 19.17 -3.26
C ARG A 709 -19.22 19.94 -2.90
N GLU A 710 -18.06 19.30 -2.75
CA GLU A 710 -16.77 19.99 -2.55
C GLU A 710 -16.29 20.72 -3.81
N GLU A 711 -16.56 20.17 -4.98
CA GLU A 711 -16.17 20.71 -6.29
C GLU A 711 -17.07 21.87 -6.69
N GLU A 712 -18.40 21.70 -6.64
CA GLU A 712 -19.38 22.78 -6.81
C GLU A 712 -19.07 23.97 -5.89
N ARG A 713 -18.63 23.68 -4.65
CA ARG A 713 -18.22 24.72 -3.70
C ARG A 713 -16.92 25.42 -4.08
N ARG A 714 -15.99 24.75 -4.77
CA ARG A 714 -14.77 25.39 -5.26
C ARG A 714 -15.07 26.29 -6.46
N GLU A 715 -15.98 25.86 -7.32
CA GLU A 715 -16.44 26.64 -8.47
C GLU A 715 -17.16 27.90 -7.98
N GLN A 716 -18.12 27.77 -7.06
CA GLN A 716 -18.80 28.92 -6.44
C GLN A 716 -17.82 29.89 -5.76
N ALA A 717 -16.84 29.37 -5.00
CA ALA A 717 -15.84 30.23 -4.36
C ALA A 717 -14.88 30.90 -5.36
N ALA A 718 -14.67 30.31 -6.53
CA ALA A 718 -13.89 30.92 -7.61
C ALA A 718 -14.69 32.01 -8.33
N GLU A 719 -15.98 31.78 -8.56
CA GLU A 719 -16.93 32.77 -9.10
C GLU A 719 -17.11 33.97 -8.16
N GLU A 720 -17.31 33.73 -6.86
CA GLU A 720 -17.37 34.81 -5.86
C GLU A 720 -16.09 35.66 -5.86
N LYS A 721 -14.92 35.01 -5.96
CA LYS A 721 -13.63 35.72 -6.01
C LYS A 721 -13.46 36.54 -7.30
N THR A 722 -13.97 36.06 -8.43
CA THR A 722 -13.92 36.80 -9.70
C THR A 722 -14.88 37.98 -9.69
N ASN A 723 -16.06 37.84 -9.09
CA ASN A 723 -17.00 38.94 -8.91
C ASN A 723 -16.47 40.01 -7.94
N GLU A 724 -15.83 39.60 -6.83
CA GLU A 724 -15.18 40.54 -5.90
C GLU A 724 -14.01 41.31 -6.54
N GLU A 725 -13.28 40.69 -7.47
CA GLU A 725 -12.23 41.35 -8.25
C GLU A 725 -12.80 42.33 -9.29
N SER A 726 -13.90 41.97 -9.98
CA SER A 726 -14.55 42.88 -10.93
C SER A 726 -15.20 44.09 -10.27
N ASP A 727 -15.75 43.93 -9.06
CA ASP A 727 -16.34 45.05 -8.31
C ASP A 727 -15.25 46.01 -7.77
N GLN A 728 -14.05 45.51 -7.48
CA GLN A 728 -12.92 46.37 -7.08
C GLN A 728 -12.36 47.18 -8.24
N ASP A 729 -12.36 46.63 -9.45
CA ASP A 729 -11.92 47.35 -10.65
C ASP A 729 -12.95 48.42 -11.08
N ALA A 730 -14.25 48.19 -10.83
CA ALA A 730 -15.31 49.16 -11.15
C ALA A 730 -15.29 50.42 -10.25
N ASP A 731 -14.77 50.33 -9.03
CA ASP A 731 -14.65 51.47 -8.10
C ASP A 731 -13.40 52.34 -8.36
N ILE A 732 -12.47 51.89 -9.21
CA ILE A 732 -11.25 52.65 -9.56
C ILE A 732 -11.53 53.69 -10.67
N ASP A 733 -12.56 53.49 -11.50
CA ASP A 733 -12.89 54.38 -12.63
C ASP A 733 -13.87 55.53 -12.30
N VAL A 734 -14.21 55.77 -11.02
CA VAL A 734 -15.13 56.87 -10.60
C VAL A 734 -14.40 57.97 -9.80
N VAL A 735 -13.07 57.98 -9.79
CA VAL A 735 -12.26 59.07 -9.24
C VAL A 735 -11.34 59.64 -10.32
N ASP A 736 -11.94 60.30 -11.31
CA ASP A 736 -11.30 61.32 -12.15
C ASP A 736 -12.30 62.39 -12.58
#